data_AF-A0A2P5L727-F1
#
_entry.id   AF-A0A2P5L727-F1
#
_cell.length_a   1.000
_cell.length_b   1.000
_cell.length_c   1.000
_cell.angle_alpha   90.00
_cell.angle_beta   90.00
_cell.angle_gamma   90.00
#
_symmetry.space_group_name_H-M   'P 1'
#
loop_
_entity.id
_entity.type
_entity.pdbx_description
1 polymer ?
#
loop_
_entity_poly.entity_id
_entity_poly.type
_entity_poly.pdbx_seq_one_letter_code
_entity_poly.pdbx_strand_id
1 'polypeptide(L)'
;MSKSNNWFLRLFKKSIYIEDVTNANVAVVTGDYSSINFYQSADYKALQSQLEEAKQLVKDYPNDTRFWQGLKTSQQKMEDFKRDILKLAEDFNKIPINTERLVLAKQFFDQGNYQAARDILNAAEICQEQTVLLAKQQRLQTEQAEVTAQLENNATEFLYKARLTAIDYNLPDRIQQTCHFFEATLKSARTPKNIFIYACFLQENKQFLESEQLYQEALGIYRQLAKDNLAVYLSDMADTLNNLGILVRDDNRRWQEAESLLREALAVRRKLAADNSAVYLPDVAGTLNNLGILVSDDSRRRQEAESLLREALALRRKLAADNPAVYLPDVAVTLNNLGRLVSDDSRRRQEAESLLREALAVRRKLAADNSAIYLPHVADTLNNLGILVSDDSRRRQEAEALYQAALAVRRELAADNPAAYSQYVADTLNNLGSLVSADSRRRQEAEALYQAALALRRKLAADNPAVYLPDVAGTLNNLGRLVSADSGRRQEAESLLQESLTVYRKLAADNPAVYLPGLAITLNNFGNLVSADSARRQEAEALYQETLAVRRKLAADNPAVYLPGLAITLNNLGTLVIYDSRRWQEAESLLREALAVRRKLAADNPAVYLPHVAETLNNLGILVSNDSRRRQEEEALFQEVLAIHKKLEH
;
A
#
# COMPACT_ATOMS: atom_id res chain seq x y z
N MET A 1 -17.85 -27.17 -2.73
CA MET A 1 -19.25 -27.15 -3.22
C MET A 1 -19.14 -27.08 -4.74
N SER A 2 -19.39 -28.08 -5.57
CA SER A 2 -20.59 -28.90 -5.86
C SER A 2 -20.25 -29.44 -7.27
N LYS A 3 -20.18 -30.70 -7.68
CA LYS A 3 -20.92 -31.96 -7.44
C LYS A 3 -19.95 -33.10 -7.83
N SER A 4 -19.81 -34.18 -7.04
CA SER A 4 -20.49 -35.49 -7.20
C SER A 4 -20.36 -36.08 -8.62
N ASN A 5 -20.12 -37.36 -8.88
CA ASN A 5 -20.02 -38.57 -8.09
C ASN A 5 -19.57 -39.69 -9.05
N ASN A 6 -18.72 -40.59 -8.57
CA ASN A 6 -18.82 -42.04 -8.73
C ASN A 6 -19.44 -42.63 -10.02
N TRP A 7 -18.64 -43.41 -10.77
CA TRP A 7 -19.07 -44.77 -11.16
C TRP A 7 -17.88 -45.69 -11.51
N PHE A 8 -17.53 -46.53 -10.53
CA PHE A 8 -17.20 -47.97 -10.62
C PHE A 8 -16.62 -48.56 -11.92
N LEU A 9 -15.45 -49.19 -11.74
CA LEU A 9 -15.16 -50.57 -12.13
C LEU A 9 -16.38 -51.32 -12.71
N ARG A 10 -16.49 -51.34 -14.03
CA ARG A 10 -17.08 -52.46 -14.75
C ARG A 10 -16.11 -52.90 -15.84
N LEU A 11 -15.22 -53.80 -15.43
CA LEU A 11 -14.62 -54.82 -16.29
C LEU A 11 -15.76 -55.61 -16.95
N PHE A 12 -16.29 -55.12 -18.06
CA PHE A 12 -16.93 -56.00 -19.01
C PHE A 12 -15.83 -56.63 -19.84
N LYS A 13 -15.43 -57.86 -19.46
CA LYS A 13 -14.94 -58.83 -20.44
C LYS A 13 -16.03 -58.95 -21.51
N LYS A 14 -15.95 -58.15 -22.58
CA LYS A 14 -16.70 -58.43 -23.80
C LYS A 14 -16.01 -59.62 -24.45
N SER A 15 -16.55 -60.79 -24.18
CA SER A 15 -16.18 -62.01 -24.90
C SER A 15 -16.44 -61.77 -26.38
N ILE A 16 -15.38 -61.83 -27.20
CA ILE A 16 -15.50 -61.84 -28.65
C ILE A 16 -16.08 -63.21 -29.01
N TYR A 17 -17.28 -63.24 -29.58
CA TYR A 17 -17.82 -64.45 -30.18
C TYR A 17 -17.59 -64.36 -31.68
N ILE A 18 -16.92 -65.37 -32.24
CA ILE A 18 -16.95 -65.62 -33.68
C ILE A 18 -18.33 -66.24 -33.94
N GLU A 19 -19.32 -65.43 -34.33
CA GLU A 19 -20.51 -66.00 -34.94
C GLU A 19 -20.14 -66.45 -36.35
N ASP A 20 -20.07 -67.76 -36.54
CA ASP A 20 -19.99 -68.37 -37.86
C ASP A 20 -21.38 -68.25 -38.50
N VAL A 21 -21.71 -67.04 -38.98
CA VAL A 21 -22.95 -66.81 -39.71
C VAL A 21 -22.80 -67.48 -41.06
N THR A 22 -23.27 -68.72 -41.11
CA THR A 22 -23.45 -69.53 -42.30
C THR A 22 -23.98 -68.66 -43.44
N ASN A 23 -23.17 -68.52 -44.49
CA ASN A 23 -23.33 -67.80 -45.76
C ASN A 23 -22.70 -66.41 -45.94
N ALA A 24 -21.99 -65.81 -44.97
CA ALA A 24 -21.30 -64.52 -45.21
C ALA A 24 -19.78 -64.47 -44.96
N ASN A 25 -19.16 -65.41 -44.23
CA ASN A 25 -17.72 -65.38 -43.93
C ASN A 25 -17.25 -64.03 -43.31
N VAL A 26 -17.93 -63.51 -42.28
CA VAL A 26 -17.59 -62.23 -41.63
C VAL A 26 -17.50 -62.41 -40.12
N ALA A 27 -16.45 -61.90 -39.48
CA ALA A 27 -16.37 -61.79 -38.03
C ALA A 27 -16.82 -60.41 -37.57
N VAL A 28 -17.72 -60.34 -36.59
CA VAL A 28 -18.27 -59.09 -36.07
C VAL A 28 -17.66 -58.77 -34.71
N VAL A 29 -17.04 -57.60 -34.57
CA VAL A 29 -16.55 -57.10 -33.27
C VAL A 29 -17.60 -56.15 -32.71
N THR A 30 -18.27 -56.54 -31.61
CA THR A 30 -19.41 -55.76 -31.07
C THR A 30 -18.96 -54.59 -30.20
N GLY A 31 -19.08 -53.37 -30.72
CA GLY A 31 -18.86 -52.11 -30.00
C GLY A 31 -19.39 -50.91 -30.76
N ASP A 32 -19.11 -50.89 -32.06
CA ASP A 32 -19.77 -50.16 -33.14
C ASP A 32 -19.68 -51.12 -34.34
N TYR A 33 -20.71 -51.26 -35.18
CA TYR A 33 -20.81 -52.34 -36.19
C TYR A 33 -19.65 -52.33 -37.21
N SER A 34 -18.49 -52.88 -36.87
CA SER A 34 -17.38 -53.15 -37.78
C SER A 34 -17.36 -54.63 -38.09
N SER A 35 -17.84 -54.97 -39.29
CA SER A 35 -17.68 -56.27 -39.92
C SER A 35 -16.26 -56.43 -40.44
N ILE A 36 -15.50 -57.38 -39.91
CA ILE A 36 -14.15 -57.70 -40.39
C ILE A 36 -14.22 -58.99 -41.19
N ASN A 37 -13.84 -58.93 -42.45
CA ASN A 37 -13.85 -60.08 -43.33
C ASN A 37 -12.46 -60.72 -43.45
N PHE A 38 -11.90 -61.19 -42.33
CA PHE A 38 -10.58 -61.81 -42.35
C PHE A 38 -10.54 -63.14 -43.09
N TYR A 39 -11.69 -63.83 -43.22
CA TYR A 39 -11.84 -65.08 -43.96
C TYR A 39 -11.59 -64.93 -45.46
N GLN A 40 -11.84 -63.74 -46.03
CA GLN A 40 -11.56 -63.46 -47.43
C GLN A 40 -10.12 -63.00 -47.69
N SER A 41 -9.35 -62.70 -46.63
CA SER A 41 -7.96 -62.25 -46.76
C SER A 41 -7.07 -63.31 -47.41
N ALA A 42 -6.08 -62.85 -48.19
CA ALA A 42 -5.09 -63.73 -48.80
C ALA A 42 -4.24 -64.44 -47.73
N ASP A 43 -3.93 -63.74 -46.62
CA ASP A 43 -3.15 -64.26 -45.50
C ASP A 43 -3.88 -65.41 -44.79
N TYR A 44 -5.20 -65.24 -44.54
CA TYR A 44 -6.02 -66.31 -43.96
C TYR A 44 -6.08 -67.53 -44.88
N LYS A 45 -6.33 -67.32 -46.18
CA LYS A 45 -6.37 -68.42 -47.17
C LYS A 45 -5.04 -69.15 -47.29
N ALA A 46 -3.92 -68.43 -47.24
CA ALA A 46 -2.58 -69.02 -47.26
C ALA A 46 -2.30 -69.85 -45.99
N LEU A 47 -2.63 -69.32 -44.80
CA LEU A 47 -2.53 -70.06 -43.54
C LEU A 47 -3.48 -71.26 -43.50
N GLN A 48 -4.66 -71.14 -44.10
CA GLN A 48 -5.62 -72.24 -44.21
C GLN A 48 -5.10 -73.35 -45.13
N SER A 49 -4.51 -73.01 -46.28
CA SER A 49 -3.86 -73.99 -47.16
C SER A 49 -2.73 -74.72 -46.45
N GLN A 50 -1.85 -73.99 -45.74
CA GLN A 50 -0.76 -74.57 -44.95
C GLN A 50 -1.27 -75.48 -43.82
N LEU A 51 -2.42 -75.13 -43.22
CA LEU A 51 -3.06 -75.94 -42.19
C LEU A 51 -3.65 -77.23 -42.78
N GLU A 52 -4.31 -77.17 -43.94
CA GLU A 52 -4.84 -78.36 -44.62
C GLU A 52 -3.73 -79.27 -45.15
N GLU A 53 -2.65 -78.72 -45.71
CA GLU A 53 -1.46 -79.47 -46.10
C GLU A 53 -0.83 -80.19 -44.90
N ALA A 54 -0.70 -79.50 -43.75
CA ALA A 54 -0.18 -80.11 -42.53
C ALA A 54 -1.10 -81.22 -41.98
N LYS A 55 -2.43 -81.06 -42.07
CA LYS A 55 -3.40 -82.12 -41.72
C LYS A 55 -3.26 -83.32 -42.64
N GLN A 56 -3.10 -83.09 -43.94
CA GLN A 56 -2.95 -84.14 -44.94
C GLN A 56 -1.64 -84.92 -44.72
N LEU A 57 -0.53 -84.23 -44.43
CA LEU A 57 0.75 -84.87 -44.09
C LEU A 57 0.68 -85.74 -42.82
N VAL A 58 -0.04 -85.28 -41.79
CA VAL A 58 -0.29 -86.09 -40.58
C VAL A 58 -1.15 -87.33 -40.89
N LYS A 59 -2.12 -87.20 -41.81
CA LYS A 59 -2.97 -88.30 -42.26
C LYS A 59 -2.19 -89.34 -43.07
N ASP A 60 -1.30 -88.89 -43.94
CA ASP A 60 -0.50 -89.75 -44.82
C ASP A 60 0.67 -90.40 -44.07
N TYR A 61 1.17 -89.76 -43.00
CA TYR A 61 2.31 -90.22 -42.20
C TYR A 61 2.07 -90.10 -40.67
N PRO A 62 1.14 -90.90 -40.09
CA PRO A 62 0.68 -90.73 -38.72
C PRO A 62 1.74 -91.02 -37.64
N ASN A 63 2.81 -91.76 -37.97
CA ASN A 63 3.85 -92.15 -37.03
C ASN A 63 5.09 -91.22 -37.05
N ASP A 64 5.18 -90.24 -37.97
CA ASP A 64 6.29 -89.28 -38.00
C ASP A 64 5.93 -88.04 -37.15
N THR A 65 6.60 -87.92 -36.00
CA THR A 65 6.36 -86.87 -35.02
C THR A 65 6.63 -85.45 -35.54
N ARG A 66 7.43 -85.30 -36.61
CA ARG A 66 7.71 -84.00 -37.23
C ARG A 66 6.47 -83.40 -37.89
N PHE A 67 5.60 -84.21 -38.51
CA PHE A 67 4.37 -83.71 -39.13
C PHE A 67 3.33 -83.31 -38.09
N TRP A 68 3.24 -84.02 -36.96
CA TRP A 68 2.42 -83.60 -35.81
C TRP A 68 2.87 -82.27 -35.23
N GLN A 69 4.19 -82.06 -35.12
CA GLN A 69 4.74 -80.77 -34.70
C GLN A 69 4.43 -79.66 -35.71
N GLY A 70 4.55 -79.95 -37.01
CA GLY A 70 4.18 -79.04 -38.11
C GLY A 70 2.69 -78.65 -38.08
N LEU A 71 1.79 -79.62 -37.87
CA LEU A 71 0.35 -79.38 -37.71
C LEU A 71 0.07 -78.48 -36.50
N LYS A 72 0.70 -78.75 -35.35
CA LYS A 72 0.57 -77.90 -34.16
C LYS A 72 1.06 -76.47 -34.42
N THR A 73 2.16 -76.29 -35.16
CA THR A 73 2.65 -74.96 -35.57
C THR A 73 1.67 -74.25 -36.49
N SER A 74 1.11 -74.93 -37.50
CA SER A 74 0.11 -74.33 -38.41
C SER A 74 -1.20 -73.98 -37.70
N GLN A 75 -1.66 -74.82 -36.77
CA GLN A 75 -2.82 -74.54 -35.91
C GLN A 75 -2.57 -73.31 -35.04
N GLN A 76 -1.40 -73.23 -34.41
CA GLN A 76 -1.02 -72.10 -33.55
C GLN A 76 -0.95 -70.80 -34.36
N LYS A 77 -0.33 -70.80 -35.54
CA LYS A 77 -0.28 -69.63 -36.44
C LYS A 77 -1.67 -69.15 -36.84
N MET A 78 -2.60 -70.06 -37.11
CA MET A 78 -3.98 -69.72 -37.46
C MET A 78 -4.72 -69.04 -36.30
N GLU A 79 -4.57 -69.57 -35.08
CA GLU A 79 -5.21 -68.99 -33.89
C GLU A 79 -4.56 -67.67 -33.47
N ASP A 80 -3.23 -67.57 -33.56
CA ASP A 80 -2.51 -66.31 -33.31
C ASP A 80 -2.93 -65.23 -34.32
N PHE A 81 -3.04 -65.56 -35.61
CA PHE A 81 -3.52 -64.63 -36.63
C PHE A 81 -4.92 -64.09 -36.34
N LYS A 82 -5.89 -64.98 -36.05
CA LYS A 82 -7.26 -64.55 -35.70
C LYS A 82 -7.27 -63.64 -34.47
N ARG A 83 -6.52 -64.01 -33.42
CA ARG A 83 -6.42 -63.22 -32.20
C ARG A 83 -5.82 -61.84 -32.47
N ASP A 84 -4.76 -61.76 -33.24
CA ASP A 84 -4.03 -60.52 -33.50
C ASP A 84 -4.85 -59.56 -34.37
N ILE A 85 -5.60 -60.07 -35.36
CA ILE A 85 -6.55 -59.28 -36.14
C ILE A 85 -7.67 -58.72 -35.26
N LEU A 86 -8.27 -59.55 -34.40
CA LEU A 86 -9.33 -59.10 -33.50
C LEU A 86 -8.85 -58.02 -32.53
N LYS A 87 -7.62 -58.16 -32.03
CA LYS A 87 -6.99 -57.15 -31.16
C LYS A 87 -6.74 -55.85 -31.91
N LEU A 88 -6.17 -55.92 -33.12
CA LEU A 88 -5.90 -54.72 -33.93
C LEU A 88 -7.19 -53.98 -34.32
N ALA A 89 -8.27 -54.71 -34.54
CA ALA A 89 -9.59 -54.12 -34.78
C ALA A 89 -10.15 -53.39 -33.57
N GLU A 90 -9.97 -53.96 -32.38
CA GLU A 90 -10.32 -53.30 -31.13
C GLU A 90 -9.52 -52.01 -30.96
N ASP A 91 -8.23 -52.01 -31.32
CA ASP A 91 -7.38 -50.82 -31.27
C ASP A 91 -7.84 -49.73 -32.26
N PHE A 92 -8.23 -50.09 -33.50
CA PHE A 92 -8.83 -49.15 -34.47
C PHE A 92 -10.13 -48.51 -33.96
N ASN A 93 -10.90 -49.20 -33.12
CA ASN A 93 -12.15 -48.68 -32.56
C ASN A 93 -11.92 -47.82 -31.30
N LYS A 94 -10.75 -47.90 -30.67
CA LYS A 94 -10.42 -47.13 -29.45
C LYS A 94 -9.75 -45.78 -29.75
N ILE A 95 -9.15 -45.63 -30.93
CA ILE A 95 -8.36 -44.45 -31.28
C ILE A 95 -9.15 -43.58 -32.26
N PRO A 96 -9.19 -42.25 -32.10
CA PRO A 96 -9.86 -41.37 -33.04
C PRO A 96 -9.16 -41.39 -34.41
N ILE A 97 -9.93 -41.64 -35.47
CA ILE A 97 -9.46 -41.73 -36.86
C ILE A 97 -9.49 -40.33 -37.47
N ASN A 98 -8.39 -39.60 -37.30
CA ASN A 98 -8.33 -38.17 -37.60
C ASN A 98 -7.63 -37.84 -38.94
N THR A 99 -7.27 -38.84 -39.74
CA THR A 99 -6.61 -38.65 -41.04
C THR A 99 -7.26 -39.50 -42.12
N GLU A 100 -7.28 -38.99 -43.36
CA GLU A 100 -7.79 -39.74 -44.51
C GLU A 100 -7.06 -41.07 -44.71
N ARG A 101 -5.74 -41.12 -44.43
CA ARG A 101 -4.95 -42.36 -44.48
C ARG A 101 -5.41 -43.39 -43.45
N LEU A 102 -5.71 -42.98 -42.21
CA LEU A 102 -6.24 -43.90 -41.20
C LEU A 102 -7.66 -44.37 -41.54
N VAL A 103 -8.49 -43.52 -42.15
CA VAL A 103 -9.83 -43.91 -42.66
C VAL A 103 -9.69 -45.00 -43.71
N LEU A 104 -8.84 -44.80 -44.72
CA LEU A 104 -8.60 -45.77 -45.79
C LEU A 104 -7.94 -47.05 -45.27
N ALA A 105 -6.97 -46.93 -44.35
CA ALA A 105 -6.33 -48.08 -43.72
C ALA A 105 -7.33 -48.96 -42.98
N LYS A 106 -8.24 -48.34 -42.21
CA LYS A 106 -9.32 -49.07 -41.53
C LYS A 106 -10.27 -49.72 -42.53
N GLN A 107 -10.63 -49.03 -43.62
CA GLN A 107 -11.49 -49.62 -44.66
C GLN A 107 -10.86 -50.86 -45.30
N PHE A 108 -9.58 -50.80 -45.69
CA PHE A 108 -8.86 -51.97 -46.22
C PHE A 108 -8.72 -53.08 -45.19
N PHE A 109 -8.47 -52.73 -43.93
CA PHE A 109 -8.38 -53.67 -42.81
C PHE A 109 -9.71 -54.41 -42.57
N ASP A 110 -10.84 -53.69 -42.54
CA ASP A 110 -12.18 -54.25 -42.38
C ASP A 110 -12.54 -55.18 -43.55
N GLN A 111 -12.07 -54.87 -44.76
CA GLN A 111 -12.20 -55.71 -45.97
C GLN A 111 -11.27 -56.93 -46.00
N GLY A 112 -10.38 -57.10 -45.02
CA GLY A 112 -9.39 -58.18 -44.98
C GLY A 112 -8.20 -57.99 -45.92
N ASN A 113 -7.99 -56.78 -46.47
CA ASN A 113 -6.83 -56.45 -47.29
C ASN A 113 -5.73 -55.79 -46.44
N TYR A 114 -5.05 -56.61 -45.63
CA TYR A 114 -4.03 -56.14 -44.69
C TYR A 114 -2.81 -55.53 -45.37
N GLN A 115 -2.46 -56.01 -46.55
CA GLN A 115 -1.36 -55.46 -47.32
C GLN A 115 -1.69 -54.03 -47.77
N ALA A 116 -2.87 -53.79 -48.37
CA ALA A 116 -3.28 -52.44 -48.74
C ALA A 116 -3.44 -51.50 -47.53
N ALA A 117 -3.93 -52.03 -46.39
CA ALA A 117 -4.02 -51.28 -45.14
C ALA A 117 -2.64 -50.85 -44.60
N ARG A 118 -1.60 -51.67 -44.79
CA ARG A 118 -0.22 -51.33 -44.44
C ARG A 118 0.40 -50.37 -45.45
N ASP A 119 0.15 -50.57 -46.74
CA ASP A 119 0.73 -49.77 -47.81
C ASP A 119 0.20 -48.33 -47.80
N ILE A 120 -1.08 -48.12 -47.49
CA ILE A 120 -1.65 -46.77 -47.34
C ILE A 120 -1.11 -46.05 -46.09
N LEU A 121 -0.67 -46.79 -45.07
CA LEU A 121 0.09 -46.28 -43.93
C LEU A 121 1.58 -46.22 -44.26
N ASN A 122 1.90 -45.58 -45.38
CA ASN A 122 3.25 -45.49 -45.91
C ASN A 122 4.18 -44.75 -44.93
N ALA A 123 5.10 -45.50 -44.32
CA ALA A 123 6.01 -44.96 -43.32
C ALA A 123 6.89 -43.83 -43.86
N ALA A 124 7.30 -43.89 -45.13
CA ALA A 124 8.13 -42.85 -45.74
C ALA A 124 7.36 -41.52 -45.87
N GLU A 125 6.11 -41.58 -46.32
CA GLU A 125 5.25 -40.39 -46.42
C GLU A 125 4.90 -39.81 -45.04
N ILE A 126 4.59 -40.67 -44.07
CA ILE A 126 4.32 -40.25 -42.69
C ILE A 126 5.56 -39.58 -42.08
N CYS A 127 6.75 -40.16 -42.24
CA CYS A 127 7.99 -39.58 -41.75
C CYS A 127 8.33 -38.25 -42.46
N GLN A 128 8.04 -38.13 -43.75
CA GLN A 128 8.23 -36.88 -44.49
C GLN A 128 7.32 -35.78 -43.93
N GLU A 129 6.03 -36.05 -43.75
CA GLU A 129 5.09 -35.11 -43.13
C GLU A 129 5.48 -34.73 -41.70
N GLN A 130 5.87 -35.72 -40.89
CA GLN A 130 6.33 -35.50 -39.52
C GLN A 130 7.54 -34.56 -39.48
N THR A 131 8.52 -34.77 -40.37
CA THR A 131 9.72 -33.93 -40.47
C THR A 131 9.35 -32.49 -40.79
N VAL A 132 8.41 -32.28 -41.72
CA VAL A 132 7.91 -30.94 -42.07
C VAL A 132 7.19 -30.29 -40.89
N LEU A 133 6.35 -31.02 -40.15
CA LEU A 133 5.61 -30.49 -39.01
C LEU A 133 6.52 -30.13 -37.83
N LEU A 134 7.52 -30.97 -37.53
CA LEU A 134 8.51 -30.69 -36.48
C LEU A 134 9.36 -29.46 -36.85
N ALA A 135 9.80 -29.36 -38.12
CA ALA A 135 10.49 -28.18 -38.60
C ALA A 135 9.62 -26.92 -38.49
N LYS A 136 8.32 -27.01 -38.79
CA LYS A 136 7.37 -25.90 -38.61
C LYS A 136 7.19 -25.54 -37.13
N GLN A 137 7.06 -26.51 -36.24
CA GLN A 137 6.94 -26.28 -34.80
C GLN A 137 8.17 -25.56 -34.25
N GLN A 138 9.38 -26.01 -34.62
CA GLN A 138 10.62 -25.37 -34.20
C GLN A 138 10.75 -23.94 -34.76
N ARG A 139 10.35 -23.71 -36.01
CA ARG A 139 10.31 -22.36 -36.61
C ARG A 139 9.36 -21.44 -35.84
N LEU A 140 8.14 -21.90 -35.55
CA LEU A 140 7.16 -21.11 -34.78
C LEU A 140 7.65 -20.81 -33.36
N GLN A 141 8.32 -21.76 -32.70
CA GLN A 141 8.94 -21.52 -31.38
C GLN A 141 10.06 -20.48 -31.45
N THR A 142 10.88 -20.55 -32.50
CA THR A 142 11.97 -19.59 -32.72
C THR A 142 11.41 -18.20 -33.01
N GLU A 143 10.41 -18.11 -33.89
CA GLU A 143 9.70 -16.87 -34.22
C GLU A 143 9.00 -16.28 -32.99
N GLN A 144 8.35 -17.11 -32.18
CA GLN A 144 7.74 -16.68 -30.92
C GLN A 144 8.79 -16.12 -29.95
N ALA A 145 9.93 -16.80 -29.80
CA ALA A 145 11.02 -16.33 -28.94
C ALA A 145 11.62 -15.01 -29.45
N GLU A 146 11.80 -14.86 -30.76
CA GLU A 146 12.27 -13.62 -31.38
C GLU A 146 11.28 -12.47 -31.15
N VAL A 147 9.98 -12.72 -31.35
CA VAL A 147 8.92 -11.73 -31.08
C VAL A 147 8.90 -11.34 -29.59
N THR A 148 9.04 -12.31 -28.67
CA THR A 148 9.12 -12.01 -27.23
C THR A 148 10.33 -11.14 -26.91
N ALA A 149 11.52 -11.46 -27.45
CA ALA A 149 12.72 -10.65 -27.25
C ALA A 149 12.56 -9.22 -27.81
N GLN A 150 11.95 -9.07 -28.98
CA GLN A 150 11.66 -7.74 -29.56
C GLN A 150 10.65 -6.96 -28.69
N LEU A 151 9.64 -7.62 -28.13
CA LEU A 151 8.71 -6.98 -27.20
C LEU A 151 9.38 -6.55 -25.89
N GLU A 152 10.33 -7.33 -25.36
CA GLU A 152 11.14 -6.93 -24.21
C GLU A 152 12.03 -5.71 -24.49
N ASN A 153 12.61 -5.64 -25.70
CA ASN A 153 13.35 -4.46 -26.15
C ASN A 153 12.44 -3.24 -26.23
N ASN A 154 11.26 -3.37 -26.87
CA ASN A 154 10.27 -2.29 -26.93
C ASN A 154 9.83 -1.82 -25.54
N ALA A 155 9.62 -2.75 -24.60
CA ALA A 155 9.29 -2.41 -23.22
C ALA A 155 10.41 -1.58 -22.57
N THR A 156 11.67 -1.96 -22.81
CA THR A 156 12.84 -1.23 -22.31
C THR A 156 12.91 0.18 -22.91
N GLU A 157 12.67 0.32 -24.22
CA GLU A 157 12.64 1.62 -24.90
C GLU A 157 11.51 2.52 -24.35
N PHE A 158 10.31 1.99 -24.20
CA PHE A 158 9.19 2.71 -23.59
C PHE A 158 9.46 3.09 -22.13
N LEU A 159 10.13 2.21 -21.37
CA LEU A 159 10.51 2.49 -19.99
C LEU A 159 11.47 3.68 -19.90
N TYR A 160 12.49 3.72 -20.75
CA TYR A 160 13.41 4.86 -20.80
C TYR A 160 12.71 6.11 -21.29
N LYS A 161 11.81 6.00 -22.27
CA LYS A 161 11.00 7.13 -22.72
C LYS A 161 10.14 7.68 -21.58
N ALA A 162 9.45 6.82 -20.82
CA ALA A 162 8.68 7.20 -19.65
C ALA A 162 9.55 7.95 -18.63
N ARG A 163 10.73 7.42 -18.30
CA ARG A 163 11.68 8.06 -17.36
C ARG A 163 12.19 9.41 -17.86
N LEU A 164 12.49 9.54 -19.14
CA LEU A 164 12.92 10.82 -19.73
C LEU A 164 11.78 11.85 -19.74
N THR A 165 10.56 11.42 -20.06
CA THR A 165 9.36 12.27 -19.95
C THR A 165 9.11 12.68 -18.50
N ALA A 166 9.31 11.77 -17.54
CA ALA A 166 9.11 12.03 -16.11
C ALA A 166 9.98 13.18 -15.59
N ILE A 167 11.18 13.37 -16.14
CA ILE A 167 12.12 14.41 -15.69
C ILE A 167 12.00 15.72 -16.48
N ASP A 168 11.15 15.79 -17.51
CA ASP A 168 10.92 17.02 -18.26
C ASP A 168 9.83 17.88 -17.61
N TYR A 169 10.21 18.68 -16.62
CA TYR A 169 9.29 19.56 -15.88
C TYR A 169 8.70 20.71 -16.73
N ASN A 170 9.20 20.94 -17.96
CA ASN A 170 8.66 21.95 -18.87
C ASN A 170 7.48 21.42 -19.71
N LEU A 171 7.28 20.11 -19.72
CA LEU A 171 6.26 19.46 -20.53
C LEU A 171 4.86 19.61 -19.89
N PRO A 172 3.86 20.19 -20.60
CA PRO A 172 2.48 20.15 -20.13
C PRO A 172 1.98 18.71 -20.06
N ASP A 173 1.14 18.40 -19.07
CA ASP A 173 0.58 17.07 -18.83
C ASP A 173 1.62 15.96 -18.69
N ARG A 174 2.83 16.30 -18.21
CA ARG A 174 3.97 15.38 -18.05
C ARG A 174 3.60 14.06 -17.38
N ILE A 175 2.79 14.11 -16.33
CA ILE A 175 2.36 12.93 -15.58
C ILE A 175 1.55 12.00 -16.48
N GLN A 176 0.55 12.53 -17.19
CA GLN A 176 -0.29 11.76 -18.10
C GLN A 176 0.52 11.14 -19.25
N GLN A 177 1.43 11.91 -19.84
CA GLN A 177 2.31 11.40 -20.91
C GLN A 177 3.27 10.31 -20.40
N THR A 178 3.80 10.47 -19.19
CA THR A 178 4.65 9.47 -18.56
C THR A 178 3.88 8.18 -18.28
N CYS A 179 2.67 8.28 -17.74
CA CYS A 179 1.77 7.14 -17.53
C CYS A 179 1.50 6.39 -18.84
N HIS A 180 1.25 7.11 -19.94
CA HIS A 180 1.03 6.50 -21.26
C HIS A 180 2.23 5.64 -21.70
N PHE A 181 3.47 6.09 -21.50
CA PHE A 181 4.66 5.30 -21.83
C PHE A 181 4.91 4.15 -20.87
N PHE A 182 4.57 4.29 -19.59
CA PHE A 182 4.59 3.15 -18.67
C PHE A 182 3.53 2.09 -19.04
N GLU A 183 2.33 2.50 -19.45
CA GLU A 183 1.30 1.58 -19.95
C GLU A 183 1.76 0.87 -21.23
N ALA A 184 2.43 1.59 -22.14
CA ALA A 184 3.06 0.98 -23.32
C ALA A 184 4.16 -0.03 -22.93
N THR A 185 4.97 0.28 -21.91
CA THR A 185 5.96 -0.65 -21.34
C THR A 185 5.30 -1.94 -20.88
N LEU A 186 4.21 -1.83 -20.09
CA LEU A 186 3.49 -3.00 -19.58
C LEU A 186 2.75 -3.77 -20.68
N LYS A 187 2.29 -3.09 -21.73
CA LYS A 187 1.68 -3.74 -22.90
C LYS A 187 2.71 -4.57 -23.70
N SER A 188 3.96 -4.09 -23.77
CA SER A 188 5.06 -4.80 -24.41
C SER A 188 5.58 -5.96 -23.56
N ALA A 189 5.92 -5.72 -22.29
CA ALA A 189 6.36 -6.76 -21.36
C ALA A 189 5.92 -6.46 -19.91
N ARG A 190 4.90 -7.19 -19.46
CA ARG A 190 4.29 -7.04 -18.13
C ARG A 190 5.05 -7.84 -17.06
N THR A 191 6.30 -7.47 -16.81
CA THR A 191 7.13 -8.09 -15.77
C THR A 191 6.85 -7.46 -14.40
N PRO A 192 7.04 -8.19 -13.28
CA PRO A 192 6.82 -7.63 -11.93
C PRO A 192 7.72 -6.41 -11.65
N LYS A 193 8.92 -6.38 -12.23
CA LYS A 193 9.83 -5.24 -12.14
C LYS A 193 9.29 -3.99 -12.85
N ASN A 194 8.74 -4.14 -14.05
CA ASN A 194 8.12 -3.02 -14.77
C ASN A 194 6.86 -2.52 -14.06
N ILE A 195 6.06 -3.43 -13.51
CA ILE A 195 4.89 -3.09 -12.68
C ILE A 195 5.32 -2.28 -11.46
N PHE A 196 6.32 -2.76 -10.72
CA PHE A 196 6.85 -2.08 -9.53
C PHE A 196 7.37 -0.68 -9.85
N ILE A 197 8.15 -0.50 -10.92
CA ILE A 197 8.67 0.82 -11.31
C ILE A 197 7.53 1.79 -11.64
N TYR A 198 6.50 1.34 -12.35
CA TYR A 198 5.34 2.19 -12.64
C TYR A 198 4.56 2.54 -11.36
N ALA A 199 4.38 1.57 -10.46
CA ALA A 199 3.74 1.80 -9.16
C ALA A 199 4.48 2.89 -8.35
N CYS A 200 5.82 2.86 -8.32
CA CYS A 200 6.64 3.90 -7.69
C CYS A 200 6.38 5.29 -8.30
N PHE A 201 6.36 5.39 -9.64
CA PHE A 201 6.08 6.66 -10.32
C PHE A 201 4.69 7.21 -9.96
N LEU A 202 3.67 6.36 -9.95
CA LEU A 202 2.30 6.76 -9.58
C LEU A 202 2.24 7.25 -8.13
N GLN A 203 2.92 6.56 -7.20
CA GLN A 203 2.99 6.96 -5.80
C GLN A 203 3.65 8.33 -5.63
N GLU A 204 4.79 8.56 -6.29
CA GLU A 204 5.52 9.84 -6.26
C GLU A 204 4.69 11.01 -6.81
N ASN A 205 3.77 10.73 -7.74
CA ASN A 205 2.88 11.71 -8.35
C ASN A 205 1.47 11.73 -7.73
N LYS A 206 1.33 11.21 -6.50
CA LYS A 206 0.09 11.24 -5.69
C LYS A 206 -1.10 10.51 -6.34
N GLN A 207 -0.85 9.55 -7.24
CA GLN A 207 -1.83 8.64 -7.84
C GLN A 207 -1.88 7.32 -7.05
N PHE A 208 -2.35 7.40 -5.80
CA PHE A 208 -2.21 6.31 -4.83
C PHE A 208 -3.04 5.07 -5.15
N LEU A 209 -4.25 5.22 -5.70
CA LEU A 209 -5.15 4.09 -5.95
C LEU A 209 -4.58 3.15 -7.02
N GLU A 210 -4.15 3.73 -8.15
CA GLU A 210 -3.55 2.97 -9.25
C GLU A 210 -2.19 2.39 -8.84
N SER A 211 -1.40 3.14 -8.07
CA SER A 211 -0.13 2.66 -7.52
C SER A 211 -0.32 1.43 -6.63
N GLU A 212 -1.33 1.45 -5.74
CA GLU A 212 -1.63 0.33 -4.86
C GLU A 212 -1.96 -0.95 -5.62
N GLN A 213 -2.80 -0.85 -6.66
CA GLN A 213 -3.19 -1.99 -7.50
C GLN A 213 -1.96 -2.65 -8.15
N LEU A 214 -1.05 -1.84 -8.68
CA LEU A 214 0.18 -2.34 -9.30
C LEU A 214 1.14 -2.95 -8.27
N TYR A 215 1.29 -2.35 -7.08
CA TYR A 215 2.10 -2.97 -6.03
C TYR A 215 1.53 -4.31 -5.57
N GLN A 216 0.21 -4.42 -5.41
CA GLN A 216 -0.45 -5.69 -5.06
C GLN A 216 -0.24 -6.76 -6.15
N GLU A 217 -0.35 -6.38 -7.42
CA GLU A 217 -0.06 -7.26 -8.56
C GLU A 217 1.40 -7.74 -8.54
N ALA A 218 2.36 -6.81 -8.46
CA ALA A 218 3.79 -7.13 -8.40
C ALA A 218 4.11 -8.03 -7.20
N LEU A 219 3.56 -7.73 -6.02
CA LEU A 219 3.74 -8.53 -4.81
C LEU A 219 3.17 -9.95 -4.98
N GLY A 220 2.01 -10.08 -5.62
CA GLY A 220 1.40 -11.37 -5.93
C GLY A 220 2.30 -12.23 -6.82
N ILE A 221 2.88 -11.64 -7.87
CA ILE A 221 3.82 -12.32 -8.77
C ILE A 221 5.11 -12.69 -8.03
N TYR A 222 5.73 -11.76 -7.31
CA TYR A 222 6.96 -12.02 -6.55
C TYR A 222 6.77 -13.10 -5.48
N ARG A 223 5.60 -13.16 -4.82
CA ARG A 223 5.27 -14.24 -3.87
C ARG A 223 5.18 -15.61 -4.53
N GLN A 224 4.73 -15.71 -5.78
CA GLN A 224 4.75 -16.99 -6.50
C GLN A 224 6.17 -17.36 -6.94
N LEU A 225 6.89 -16.42 -7.54
CA LEU A 225 8.27 -16.64 -8.00
C LEU A 225 9.21 -17.00 -6.84
N ALA A 226 9.01 -16.42 -5.66
CA ALA A 226 9.76 -16.74 -4.45
C ALA A 226 9.52 -18.16 -3.91
N LYS A 227 8.42 -18.84 -4.29
CA LYS A 227 8.22 -20.26 -3.95
C LYS A 227 9.14 -21.17 -4.77
N ASP A 228 9.37 -20.80 -6.04
CA ASP A 228 10.13 -21.61 -6.99
C ASP A 228 11.63 -21.31 -6.91
N ASN A 229 12.01 -20.04 -6.66
CA ASN A 229 13.39 -19.62 -6.47
C ASN A 229 13.49 -18.50 -5.42
N LEU A 230 13.53 -18.89 -4.16
CA LEU A 230 13.47 -17.99 -3.01
C LEU A 230 14.57 -16.92 -3.05
N ALA A 231 15.83 -17.29 -3.27
CA ALA A 231 16.95 -16.35 -3.09
C ALA A 231 16.94 -15.15 -4.05
N VAL A 232 16.45 -15.33 -5.29
CA VAL A 232 16.53 -14.29 -6.33
C VAL A 232 15.49 -13.19 -6.13
N TYR A 233 14.29 -13.54 -5.66
CA TYR A 233 13.14 -12.62 -5.63
C TYR A 233 12.83 -12.04 -4.26
N LEU A 234 13.51 -12.49 -3.19
CA LEU A 234 13.28 -11.98 -1.84
C LEU A 234 13.57 -10.47 -1.72
N SER A 235 14.59 -9.96 -2.41
CA SER A 235 14.93 -8.53 -2.38
C SER A 235 13.81 -7.68 -2.99
N ASP A 236 13.42 -7.99 -4.22
CA ASP A 236 12.35 -7.27 -4.92
C ASP A 236 10.99 -7.40 -4.20
N MET A 237 10.73 -8.56 -3.60
CA MET A 237 9.55 -8.77 -2.75
C MET A 237 9.58 -7.84 -1.53
N ALA A 238 10.73 -7.71 -0.85
CA ALA A 238 10.86 -6.83 0.31
C ALA A 238 10.73 -5.34 -0.07
N ASP A 239 11.24 -4.94 -1.23
CA ASP A 239 11.07 -3.58 -1.77
C ASP A 239 9.59 -3.28 -2.04
N THR A 240 8.90 -4.22 -2.68
CA THR A 240 7.46 -4.12 -2.95
C THR A 240 6.64 -4.04 -1.66
N LEU A 241 6.95 -4.90 -0.67
CA LEU A 241 6.31 -4.86 0.65
C LEU A 241 6.55 -3.53 1.37
N ASN A 242 7.79 -3.04 1.36
CA ASN A 242 8.14 -1.78 2.01
C ASN A 242 7.39 -0.60 1.37
N ASN A 243 7.37 -0.51 0.04
CA ASN A 243 6.74 0.61 -0.65
C ASN A 243 5.21 0.56 -0.56
N LEU A 244 4.62 -0.63 -0.67
CA LEU A 244 3.18 -0.81 -0.40
C LEU A 244 2.84 -0.45 1.05
N GLY A 245 3.68 -0.85 2.01
CA GLY A 245 3.51 -0.48 3.42
C GLY A 245 3.57 1.03 3.65
N ILE A 246 4.47 1.74 2.97
CA ILE A 246 4.53 3.21 3.00
C ILE A 246 3.26 3.81 2.37
N LEU A 247 2.80 3.28 1.24
CA LEU A 247 1.61 3.79 0.55
C LEU A 247 0.35 3.62 1.42
N VAL A 248 0.16 2.42 1.98
CA VAL A 248 -1.02 2.07 2.78
C VAL A 248 -1.01 2.76 4.15
N ARG A 249 0.17 3.12 4.69
CA ARG A 249 0.26 3.89 5.95
C ARG A 249 -0.56 5.17 5.91
N ASP A 250 -0.55 5.87 4.78
CA ASP A 250 -1.21 7.16 4.66
C ASP A 250 -2.77 7.00 4.70
N ASP A 251 -3.28 5.78 4.49
CA ASP A 251 -4.65 5.40 4.87
C ASP A 251 -4.72 4.92 6.33
N ASN A 252 -5.13 5.84 7.20
CA ASN A 252 -5.28 5.61 8.63
C ASN A 252 -6.21 4.44 9.02
N ARG A 253 -7.09 3.95 8.12
CA ARG A 253 -7.93 2.78 8.39
C ARG A 253 -7.19 1.45 8.26
N ARG A 254 -6.00 1.49 7.65
CA ARG A 254 -5.21 0.31 7.26
C ARG A 254 -3.82 0.30 7.91
N TRP A 255 -3.66 0.98 9.04
CA TRP A 255 -2.38 1.03 9.75
C TRP A 255 -1.87 -0.36 10.15
N GLN A 256 -2.76 -1.30 10.52
CA GLN A 256 -2.35 -2.68 10.83
C GLN A 256 -1.80 -3.40 9.59
N GLU A 257 -2.38 -3.13 8.42
CA GLU A 257 -1.90 -3.69 7.15
C GLU A 257 -0.54 -3.11 6.80
N ALA A 258 -0.38 -1.78 6.87
CA ALA A 258 0.89 -1.10 6.67
C ALA A 258 1.98 -1.65 7.62
N GLU A 259 1.64 -1.88 8.89
CA GLU A 259 2.55 -2.47 9.86
C GLU A 259 2.91 -3.91 9.51
N SER A 260 1.93 -4.73 9.13
CA SER A 260 2.16 -6.11 8.70
C SER A 260 3.12 -6.17 7.51
N LEU A 261 2.91 -5.31 6.51
CA LEU A 261 3.74 -5.23 5.30
C LEU A 261 5.18 -4.81 5.64
N LEU A 262 5.37 -3.78 6.46
CA LEU A 262 6.70 -3.31 6.87
C LEU A 262 7.42 -4.32 7.76
N ARG A 263 6.71 -5.04 8.63
CA ARG A 263 7.29 -6.12 9.44
C ARG A 263 7.69 -7.33 8.59
N GLU A 264 6.88 -7.70 7.59
CA GLU A 264 7.23 -8.75 6.62
C GLU A 264 8.49 -8.35 5.83
N ALA A 265 8.54 -7.11 5.30
CA ALA A 265 9.71 -6.58 4.61
C ALA A 265 10.97 -6.61 5.50
N LEU A 266 10.84 -6.18 6.77
CA LEU A 266 11.95 -6.17 7.73
C LEU A 266 12.45 -7.59 8.03
N ALA A 267 11.54 -8.56 8.17
CA ALA A 267 11.91 -9.96 8.40
C ALA A 267 12.67 -10.54 7.20
N VAL A 268 12.21 -10.27 5.98
CA VAL A 268 12.91 -10.70 4.75
C VAL A 268 14.29 -10.04 4.64
N ARG A 269 14.40 -8.72 4.82
CA ARG A 269 15.67 -7.98 4.75
C ARG A 269 16.65 -8.40 5.84
N ARG A 270 16.19 -8.69 7.06
CA ARG A 270 17.05 -9.26 8.13
C ARG A 270 17.57 -10.64 7.77
N LYS A 271 16.76 -11.49 7.14
CA LYS A 271 17.20 -12.80 6.64
C LYS A 271 18.28 -12.64 5.56
N LEU A 272 18.05 -11.75 4.59
CA LEU A 272 19.04 -11.44 3.55
C LEU A 272 20.34 -10.86 4.11
N ALA A 273 20.24 -9.99 5.13
CA ALA A 273 21.41 -9.40 5.79
C ALA A 273 22.22 -10.41 6.64
N ALA A 274 21.62 -11.52 7.06
CA ALA A 274 22.35 -12.60 7.72
C ALA A 274 23.31 -13.32 6.75
N ASP A 275 22.91 -13.43 5.47
CA ASP A 275 23.72 -14.05 4.42
C ASP A 275 24.71 -13.05 3.78
N ASN A 276 24.29 -11.78 3.61
CA ASN A 276 25.12 -10.73 3.03
C ASN A 276 24.84 -9.36 3.69
N SER A 277 25.49 -9.13 4.83
CA SER A 277 25.26 -7.92 5.63
C SER A 277 25.63 -6.62 4.89
N ALA A 278 26.69 -6.64 4.09
CA ALA A 278 27.16 -5.43 3.40
C ALA A 278 26.14 -4.89 2.40
N VAL A 279 25.38 -5.78 1.75
CA VAL A 279 24.38 -5.40 0.76
C VAL A 279 23.06 -4.97 1.40
N TYR A 280 22.58 -5.70 2.42
CA TYR A 280 21.20 -5.55 2.89
C TYR A 280 21.04 -4.79 4.22
N LEU A 281 22.11 -4.47 4.96
CA LEU A 281 22.01 -3.60 6.13
C LEU A 281 21.41 -2.21 5.84
N PRO A 282 21.71 -1.55 4.69
CA PRO A 282 21.03 -0.31 4.32
C PRO A 282 19.50 -0.46 4.27
N ASP A 283 19.03 -1.55 3.67
CA ASP A 283 17.59 -1.83 3.52
C ASP A 283 16.92 -2.15 4.86
N VAL A 284 17.62 -2.88 5.74
CA VAL A 284 17.16 -3.09 7.13
C VAL A 284 16.97 -1.75 7.84
N ALA A 285 17.96 -0.86 7.76
CA ALA A 285 17.89 0.45 8.39
C ALA A 285 16.77 1.34 7.79
N GLY A 286 16.58 1.29 6.47
CA GLY A 286 15.47 1.96 5.79
C GLY A 286 14.11 1.48 6.27
N THR A 287 13.92 0.15 6.37
CA THR A 287 12.65 -0.43 6.85
C THR A 287 12.38 -0.08 8.32
N LEU A 288 13.42 -0.14 9.17
CA LEU A 288 13.31 0.25 10.58
C LEU A 288 12.90 1.71 10.73
N ASN A 289 13.46 2.60 9.92
CA ASN A 289 13.07 4.01 9.90
C ASN A 289 11.59 4.17 9.49
N ASN A 290 11.14 3.47 8.45
CA ASN A 290 9.76 3.55 7.97
C ASN A 290 8.77 2.99 8.99
N LEU A 291 9.09 1.85 9.61
CA LEU A 291 8.30 1.26 10.67
C LEU A 291 8.28 2.15 11.93
N GLY A 292 9.41 2.77 12.28
CA GLY A 292 9.49 3.73 13.39
C GLY A 292 8.59 4.94 13.18
N ILE A 293 8.51 5.47 11.95
CA ILE A 293 7.57 6.54 11.60
C ILE A 293 6.12 6.04 11.72
N LEU A 294 5.78 4.88 11.14
CA LEU A 294 4.42 4.34 11.23
C LEU A 294 3.96 4.14 12.68
N VAL A 295 4.83 3.54 13.51
CA VAL A 295 4.50 3.26 14.92
C VAL A 295 4.43 4.56 15.75
N SER A 296 5.10 5.63 15.32
CA SER A 296 5.05 6.92 16.01
C SER A 296 3.69 7.60 16.01
N ASP A 297 2.82 7.25 15.06
CA ASP A 297 1.46 7.79 14.97
C ASP A 297 0.56 7.31 16.14
N ASP A 298 0.91 6.19 16.78
CA ASP A 298 0.29 5.76 18.04
C ASP A 298 1.10 6.27 19.24
N SER A 299 0.57 7.29 19.93
CA SER A 299 1.20 7.89 21.11
C SER A 299 1.51 6.88 22.23
N ARG A 300 0.81 5.75 22.30
CA ARG A 300 1.04 4.69 23.30
C ARG A 300 2.28 3.86 22.98
N ARG A 301 2.73 3.86 21.73
CA ARG A 301 3.86 3.05 21.22
C ARG A 301 5.11 3.88 20.93
N ARG A 302 5.18 5.12 21.44
CA ARG A 302 6.35 6.00 21.26
C ARG A 302 7.70 5.36 21.63
N GLN A 303 7.73 4.56 22.69
CA GLN A 303 8.96 3.86 23.09
C GLN A 303 9.42 2.82 22.05
N GLU A 304 8.47 2.14 21.42
CA GLU A 304 8.77 1.21 20.32
C GLU A 304 9.27 1.96 19.09
N ALA A 305 8.57 3.05 18.71
CA ALA A 305 8.99 3.91 17.60
C ALA A 305 10.42 4.45 17.81
N GLU A 306 10.74 4.88 19.03
CA GLU A 306 12.07 5.36 19.39
C GLU A 306 13.12 4.26 19.28
N SER A 307 12.83 3.06 19.79
CA SER A 307 13.73 1.90 19.67
C SER A 307 14.06 1.58 18.22
N LEU A 308 13.06 1.58 17.34
CA LEU A 308 13.22 1.31 15.91
C LEU A 308 14.09 2.38 15.23
N LEU A 309 13.83 3.66 15.49
CA LEU A 309 14.60 4.77 14.93
C LEU A 309 16.05 4.79 15.44
N ARG A 310 16.27 4.44 16.71
CA ARG A 310 17.63 4.31 17.26
C ARG A 310 18.41 3.15 16.66
N GLU A 311 17.76 2.00 16.45
CA GLU A 311 18.36 0.86 15.74
C GLU A 311 18.75 1.27 14.31
N ALA A 312 17.84 1.92 13.57
CA ALA A 312 18.10 2.43 12.23
C ALA A 312 19.29 3.42 12.21
N LEU A 313 19.34 4.35 13.17
CA LEU A 313 20.42 5.34 13.28
C LEU A 313 21.77 4.68 13.59
N ALA A 314 21.79 3.68 14.47
CA ALA A 314 23.01 2.95 14.80
C ALA A 314 23.58 2.21 13.58
N LEU A 315 22.72 1.53 12.80
CA LEU A 315 23.11 0.87 11.56
C LEU A 315 23.64 1.87 10.52
N ARG A 316 22.92 2.97 10.30
CA ARG A 316 23.32 4.01 9.33
C ARG A 316 24.62 4.71 9.72
N ARG A 317 24.86 4.96 11.02
CA ARG A 317 26.15 5.49 11.51
C ARG A 317 27.30 4.51 11.29
N LYS A 318 27.07 3.22 11.50
CA LYS A 318 28.07 2.18 11.20
C LYS A 318 28.42 2.17 9.70
N LEU A 319 27.41 2.18 8.83
CA LEU A 319 27.59 2.23 7.38
C LEU A 319 28.30 3.53 6.93
N ALA A 320 27.94 4.66 7.52
CA ALA A 320 28.56 5.95 7.24
C ALA A 320 30.01 6.08 7.74
N ALA A 321 30.44 5.26 8.69
CA ALA A 321 31.84 5.20 9.10
C ALA A 321 32.72 4.63 7.97
N ASP A 322 32.20 3.64 7.23
CA ASP A 322 32.90 2.99 6.12
C ASP A 322 32.74 3.76 4.80
N ASN A 323 31.54 4.31 4.54
CA ASN A 323 31.25 5.08 3.32
C ASN A 323 30.38 6.32 3.62
N PRO A 324 31.00 7.41 4.11
CA PRO A 324 30.26 8.62 4.50
C PRO A 324 29.44 9.24 3.36
N ALA A 325 30.00 9.28 2.16
CA ALA A 325 29.34 9.94 1.01
C ALA A 325 27.99 9.28 0.65
N VAL A 326 27.90 7.96 0.81
CA VAL A 326 26.68 7.19 0.51
C VAL A 326 25.66 7.27 1.64
N TYR A 327 26.09 7.17 2.90
CA TYR A 327 25.17 6.94 4.03
C TYR A 327 24.93 8.14 4.95
N LEU A 328 25.70 9.24 4.83
CA LEU A 328 25.38 10.48 5.56
C LEU A 328 23.98 11.06 5.26
N PRO A 329 23.47 11.00 4.01
CA PRO A 329 22.08 11.39 3.74
C PRO A 329 21.06 10.65 4.61
N ASP A 330 21.22 9.33 4.72
CA ASP A 330 20.37 8.45 5.52
C ASP A 330 20.50 8.70 7.03
N VAL A 331 21.70 8.98 7.52
CA VAL A 331 21.93 9.40 8.90
C VAL A 331 21.11 10.67 9.20
N ALA A 332 21.18 11.68 8.32
CA ALA A 332 20.45 12.93 8.52
C ALA A 332 18.93 12.76 8.48
N VAL A 333 18.40 11.89 7.61
CA VAL A 333 16.97 11.54 7.59
C VAL A 333 16.55 10.93 8.94
N THR A 334 17.29 9.95 9.45
CA THR A 334 16.95 9.28 10.72
C THR A 334 17.03 10.22 11.91
N LEU A 335 18.07 11.06 11.97
CA LEU A 335 18.23 12.09 13.01
C LEU A 335 17.06 13.07 13.02
N ASN A 336 16.62 13.52 11.84
CA ASN A 336 15.48 14.41 11.73
C ASN A 336 14.17 13.75 12.23
N ASN A 337 13.94 12.48 11.87
CA ASN A 337 12.75 11.75 12.30
C ASN A 337 12.76 11.45 13.81
N LEU A 338 13.91 11.04 14.34
CA LEU A 338 14.08 10.83 15.79
C LEU A 338 13.95 12.13 16.57
N GLY A 339 14.50 13.24 16.05
CA GLY A 339 14.35 14.56 16.66
C GLY A 339 12.89 15.01 16.73
N ARG A 340 12.10 14.77 15.67
CA ARG A 340 10.65 15.00 15.69
C ARG A 340 9.94 14.12 16.72
N LEU A 341 10.22 12.81 16.74
CA LEU A 341 9.59 11.91 17.71
C LEU A 341 9.90 12.32 19.17
N VAL A 342 11.15 12.66 19.46
CA VAL A 342 11.57 13.05 20.81
C VAL A 342 11.00 14.42 21.20
N SER A 343 10.71 15.30 20.22
CA SER A 343 10.13 16.62 20.50
C SER A 343 8.72 16.58 21.11
N ASP A 344 8.00 15.47 20.92
CA ASP A 344 6.69 15.24 21.55
C ASP A 344 6.75 15.17 23.09
N ASP A 345 7.91 14.80 23.66
CA ASP A 345 8.13 14.87 25.11
C ASP A 345 8.80 16.20 25.46
N SER A 346 8.01 17.12 26.02
CA SER A 346 8.47 18.44 26.47
C SER A 346 9.69 18.41 27.41
N ARG A 347 9.93 17.30 28.14
CA ARG A 347 11.08 17.14 29.03
C ARG A 347 12.38 16.84 28.29
N ARG A 348 12.29 16.37 27.04
CA ARG A 348 13.42 15.94 26.19
C ARG A 348 13.69 16.90 25.03
N ARG A 349 13.18 18.14 25.10
CA ARG A 349 13.39 19.16 24.07
C ARG A 349 14.86 19.42 23.73
N GLN A 350 15.76 19.40 24.72
CA GLN A 350 17.20 19.58 24.48
C GLN A 350 17.79 18.45 23.63
N GLU A 351 17.35 17.21 23.87
CA GLU A 351 17.77 16.06 23.07
C GLU A 351 17.23 16.16 21.64
N ALA A 352 15.94 16.48 21.49
CA ALA A 352 15.32 16.71 20.18
C ALA A 352 16.07 17.80 19.39
N GLU A 353 16.44 18.89 20.05
CA GLU A 353 17.21 19.98 19.44
C GLU A 353 18.60 19.52 19.00
N SER A 354 19.30 18.76 19.84
CA SER A 354 20.62 18.20 19.51
C SER A 354 20.55 17.33 18.25
N LEU A 355 19.56 16.45 18.16
CA LEU A 355 19.33 15.58 16.99
C LEU A 355 19.04 16.37 15.71
N LEU A 356 18.16 17.37 15.79
CA LEU A 356 17.82 18.22 14.64
C LEU A 356 19.01 19.08 14.19
N ARG A 357 19.82 19.60 15.13
CA ARG A 357 21.03 20.35 14.79
C ARG A 357 22.11 19.47 14.16
N GLU A 358 22.27 18.23 14.63
CA GLU A 358 23.16 17.24 13.98
C GLU A 358 22.68 16.96 12.54
N ALA A 359 21.39 16.70 12.35
CA ALA A 359 20.80 16.50 11.01
C ALA A 359 21.05 17.70 10.09
N LEU A 360 20.88 18.92 10.61
CA LEU A 360 21.09 20.16 9.86
C LEU A 360 22.57 20.34 9.46
N ALA A 361 23.49 20.04 10.36
CA ALA A 361 24.92 20.12 10.09
C ALA A 361 25.33 19.15 8.96
N VAL A 362 24.85 17.91 9.01
CA VAL A 362 25.09 16.92 7.96
C VAL A 362 24.49 17.36 6.62
N ARG A 363 23.23 17.81 6.61
CA ARG A 363 22.55 18.28 5.38
C ARG A 363 23.21 19.52 4.77
N ARG A 364 23.69 20.46 5.58
CA ARG A 364 24.45 21.63 5.09
C ARG A 364 25.77 21.22 4.46
N LYS A 365 26.49 20.26 5.05
CA LYS A 365 27.71 19.73 4.46
C LYS A 365 27.43 19.08 3.10
N LEU A 366 26.39 18.26 3.01
CA LEU A 366 25.97 17.62 1.75
C LEU A 366 25.51 18.64 0.69
N ALA A 367 24.80 19.70 1.11
CA ALA A 367 24.36 20.78 0.22
C ALA A 367 25.51 21.65 -0.32
N ALA A 368 26.67 21.68 0.36
CA ALA A 368 27.86 22.34 -0.17
C ALA A 368 28.41 21.59 -1.39
N ASP A 369 28.27 20.26 -1.43
CA ASP A 369 28.72 19.42 -2.55
C ASP A 369 27.63 19.30 -3.64
N ASN A 370 26.35 19.22 -3.26
CA ASN A 370 25.23 19.12 -4.20
C ASN A 370 23.98 19.86 -3.68
N SER A 371 23.91 21.16 -3.94
CA SER A 371 22.83 22.02 -3.47
C SER A 371 21.45 21.59 -3.98
N ALA A 372 21.34 21.22 -5.26
CA ALA A 372 20.08 20.85 -5.90
C ALA A 372 19.37 19.66 -5.21
N ILE A 373 20.15 18.68 -4.71
CA ILE A 373 19.60 17.52 -4.02
C ILE A 373 19.28 17.84 -2.55
N TYR A 374 20.17 18.54 -1.85
CA TYR A 374 20.11 18.62 -0.38
C TYR A 374 19.51 19.90 0.19
N LEU A 375 19.37 20.98 -0.58
CA LEU A 375 18.70 22.21 -0.12
C LEU A 375 17.26 21.98 0.35
N PRO A 376 16.41 21.18 -0.33
CA PRO A 376 15.07 20.85 0.18
C PRO A 376 15.11 20.28 1.60
N HIS A 377 16.05 19.36 1.84
CA HIS A 377 16.22 18.72 3.14
C HIS A 377 16.77 19.69 4.21
N VAL A 378 17.63 20.64 3.83
CA VAL A 378 18.07 21.73 4.74
C VAL A 378 16.85 22.54 5.19
N ALA A 379 15.97 22.92 4.26
CA ALA A 379 14.77 23.69 4.59
C ALA A 379 13.81 22.93 5.51
N ASP A 380 13.64 21.62 5.31
CA ASP A 380 12.80 20.78 6.18
C ASP A 380 13.32 20.74 7.61
N THR A 381 14.63 20.56 7.80
CA THR A 381 15.22 20.53 9.14
C THR A 381 15.16 21.90 9.81
N LEU A 382 15.37 22.99 9.06
CA LEU A 382 15.21 24.35 9.56
C LEU A 382 13.77 24.60 10.04
N ASN A 383 12.77 24.18 9.25
CA ASN A 383 11.36 24.31 9.65
C ASN A 383 11.04 23.49 10.91
N ASN A 384 11.52 22.24 11.00
CA ASN A 384 11.31 21.39 12.19
C ASN A 384 12.00 21.96 13.44
N LEU A 385 13.20 22.50 13.28
CA LEU A 385 13.90 23.19 14.37
C LEU A 385 13.16 24.48 14.76
N GLY A 386 12.62 25.22 13.79
CA GLY A 386 11.76 26.39 14.04
C GLY A 386 10.52 26.04 14.87
N ILE A 387 9.86 24.91 14.57
CA ILE A 387 8.73 24.39 15.35
C ILE A 387 9.17 24.12 16.79
N LEU A 388 10.23 23.32 16.98
CA LEU A 388 10.73 22.98 18.31
C LEU A 388 11.13 24.20 19.13
N VAL A 389 11.81 25.17 18.52
CA VAL A 389 12.29 26.38 19.21
C VAL A 389 11.14 27.35 19.49
N SER A 390 10.09 27.37 18.65
CA SER A 390 8.93 28.26 18.83
C SER A 390 8.12 28.01 20.10
N ASP A 391 8.23 26.80 20.67
CA ASP A 391 7.61 26.43 21.93
C ASP A 391 8.17 27.19 23.15
N ASP A 392 9.41 27.70 23.08
CA ASP A 392 9.98 28.56 24.11
C ASP A 392 9.79 30.03 23.70
N SER A 393 8.88 30.72 24.40
CA SER A 393 8.59 32.13 24.13
C SER A 393 9.80 33.06 24.23
N ARG A 394 10.85 32.67 24.95
CA ARG A 394 12.09 33.44 25.08
C ARG A 394 12.98 33.34 23.83
N ARG A 395 12.77 32.31 22.99
CA ARG A 395 13.56 32.02 21.79
C ARG A 395 12.80 32.32 20.49
N ARG A 396 11.75 33.14 20.54
CA ARG A 396 10.94 33.51 19.35
C ARG A 396 11.78 34.10 18.21
N GLN A 397 12.76 34.94 18.51
CA GLN A 397 13.63 35.52 17.48
C GLN A 397 14.46 34.45 16.75
N GLU A 398 14.91 33.43 17.47
CA GLU A 398 15.63 32.30 16.89
C GLU A 398 14.71 31.44 16.02
N ALA A 399 13.50 31.12 16.52
CA ALA A 399 12.50 30.40 15.73
C ALA A 399 12.13 31.15 14.44
N GLU A 400 12.00 32.48 14.51
CA GLU A 400 11.73 33.32 13.35
C GLU A 400 12.87 33.26 12.33
N ALA A 401 14.13 33.38 12.76
CA ALA A 401 15.28 33.27 11.88
C ALA A 401 15.34 31.90 11.19
N LEU A 402 14.98 30.82 11.89
CA LEU A 402 14.93 29.47 11.33
C LEU A 402 13.84 29.34 10.26
N TYR A 403 12.63 29.86 10.52
CA TYR A 403 11.56 29.87 9.52
C TYR A 403 11.87 30.74 8.32
N GLN A 404 12.47 31.93 8.52
CA GLN A 404 12.88 32.79 7.41
C GLN A 404 13.95 32.12 6.54
N ALA A 405 14.93 31.43 7.15
CA ALA A 405 15.93 30.67 6.41
C ALA A 405 15.29 29.50 5.62
N ALA A 406 14.35 28.77 6.21
CA ALA A 406 13.61 27.72 5.50
C ALA A 406 12.78 28.29 4.34
N LEU A 407 12.12 29.42 4.55
CA LEU A 407 11.29 30.08 3.56
C LEU A 407 12.10 30.61 2.37
N ALA A 408 13.29 31.15 2.62
CA ALA A 408 14.19 31.62 1.57
C ALA A 408 14.55 30.47 0.61
N VAL A 409 15.01 29.34 1.16
CA VAL A 409 15.36 28.15 0.35
C VAL A 409 14.13 27.60 -0.38
N ARG A 410 12.98 27.48 0.29
CA ARG A 410 11.76 26.95 -0.34
C ARG A 410 11.22 27.87 -1.44
N ARG A 411 11.38 29.20 -1.34
CA ARG A 411 11.00 30.15 -2.39
C ARG A 411 11.90 30.05 -3.61
N GLU A 412 13.21 29.88 -3.41
CA GLU A 412 14.15 29.62 -4.52
C GLU A 412 13.76 28.33 -5.26
N LEU A 413 13.57 27.23 -4.53
CA LEU A 413 13.14 25.96 -5.11
C LEU A 413 11.77 26.04 -5.80
N ALA A 414 10.83 26.81 -5.26
CA ALA A 414 9.51 27.02 -5.86
C ALA A 414 9.54 27.96 -7.06
N ALA A 415 10.54 28.82 -7.22
CA ALA A 415 10.71 29.62 -8.43
C ALA A 415 11.10 28.72 -9.62
N ASP A 416 11.95 27.71 -9.37
CA ASP A 416 12.37 26.74 -10.38
C ASP A 416 11.31 25.65 -10.63
N ASN A 417 10.65 25.18 -9.57
CA ASN A 417 9.66 24.10 -9.65
C ASN A 417 8.46 24.35 -8.71
N PRO A 418 7.50 25.22 -9.13
CA PRO A 418 6.35 25.56 -8.30
C PRO A 418 5.51 24.34 -7.92
N ALA A 419 5.35 23.35 -8.82
CA ALA A 419 4.52 22.18 -8.59
C ALA A 419 5.03 21.32 -7.42
N ALA A 420 6.36 21.17 -7.30
CA ALA A 420 6.95 20.38 -6.22
C ALA A 420 6.99 21.14 -4.89
N TYR A 421 7.29 22.46 -4.92
CA TYR A 421 7.70 23.19 -3.72
C TYR A 421 6.70 24.21 -3.16
N SER A 422 5.64 24.58 -3.91
CA SER A 422 4.67 25.58 -3.43
C SER A 422 3.97 25.17 -2.13
N GLN A 423 3.73 23.87 -1.92
CA GLN A 423 3.14 23.35 -0.68
C GLN A 423 4.02 23.68 0.54
N TYR A 424 5.33 23.46 0.41
CA TYR A 424 6.29 23.70 1.49
C TYR A 424 6.47 25.19 1.79
N VAL A 425 6.37 26.05 0.76
CA VAL A 425 6.34 27.52 0.97
C VAL A 425 5.13 27.90 1.81
N ALA A 426 3.94 27.36 1.49
CA ALA A 426 2.72 27.63 2.25
C ALA A 426 2.81 27.15 3.71
N ASP A 427 3.41 25.98 3.95
CA ASP A 427 3.60 25.45 5.31
C ASP A 427 4.48 26.36 6.16
N THR A 428 5.62 26.80 5.61
CA THR A 428 6.53 27.69 6.34
C THR A 428 5.89 29.06 6.58
N LEU A 429 5.13 29.59 5.62
CA LEU A 429 4.40 30.84 5.79
C LEU A 429 3.34 30.73 6.90
N ASN A 430 2.60 29.63 6.96
CA ASN A 430 1.61 29.39 8.00
C ASN A 430 2.26 29.24 9.40
N ASN A 431 3.40 28.55 9.49
CA ASN A 431 4.14 28.40 10.75
C ASN A 431 4.75 29.73 11.22
N LEU A 432 5.33 30.49 10.29
CA LEU A 432 5.85 31.83 10.58
C LEU A 432 4.71 32.78 11.00
N GLY A 433 3.57 32.74 10.31
CA GLY A 433 2.37 33.51 10.69
C GLY A 433 1.88 33.18 12.09
N SER A 434 1.94 31.90 12.47
CA SER A 434 1.62 31.43 13.84
C SER A 434 2.57 32.01 14.87
N LEU A 435 3.88 31.96 14.63
CA LEU A 435 4.89 32.54 15.50
C LEU A 435 4.71 34.06 15.64
N VAL A 436 4.58 34.77 14.52
CA VAL A 436 4.46 36.24 14.49
C VAL A 436 3.16 36.71 15.13
N SER A 437 2.06 35.95 15.00
CA SER A 437 0.77 36.27 15.63
C SER A 437 0.82 36.35 17.16
N ALA A 438 1.84 35.78 17.79
CA ALA A 438 2.03 35.85 19.24
C ALA A 438 2.43 37.26 19.72
N ASP A 439 2.98 38.12 18.84
CA ASP A 439 3.18 39.54 19.13
C ASP A 439 2.01 40.35 18.55
N SER A 440 1.18 40.89 19.45
CA SER A 440 0.00 41.69 19.06
C SER A 440 0.34 42.93 18.24
N ARG A 441 1.59 43.43 18.28
CA ARG A 441 2.03 44.57 17.47
C ARG A 441 2.32 44.19 16.01
N ARG A 442 2.51 42.90 15.72
CA ARG A 442 2.85 42.36 14.39
C ARG A 442 1.68 41.61 13.73
N ARG A 443 0.44 41.88 14.15
CA ARG A 443 -0.76 41.20 13.61
C ARG A 443 -0.91 41.36 12.10
N GLN A 444 -0.65 42.54 11.56
CA GLN A 444 -0.73 42.77 10.11
C GLN A 444 0.27 41.93 9.32
N GLU A 445 1.47 41.73 9.87
CA GLU A 445 2.48 40.86 9.27
C GLU A 445 2.06 39.39 9.31
N ALA A 446 1.55 38.92 10.46
CA ALA A 446 0.99 37.57 10.58
C ALA A 446 -0.17 37.33 9.62
N GLU A 447 -1.03 38.33 9.43
CA GLU A 447 -2.15 38.26 8.49
C GLU A 447 -1.67 38.11 7.04
N ALA A 448 -0.71 38.92 6.62
CA ALA A 448 -0.13 38.82 5.27
C ALA A 448 0.51 37.44 5.02
N LEU A 449 1.18 36.87 6.03
CA LEU A 449 1.76 35.53 5.96
C LEU A 449 0.68 34.44 5.78
N TYR A 450 -0.40 34.49 6.55
CA TYR A 450 -1.51 33.55 6.41
C TYR A 450 -2.25 33.71 5.08
N GLN A 451 -2.48 34.93 4.61
CA GLN A 451 -3.11 35.17 3.30
C GLN A 451 -2.27 34.61 2.16
N ALA A 452 -0.95 34.80 2.21
CA ALA A 452 -0.03 34.23 1.22
C ALA A 452 -0.05 32.69 1.24
N ALA A 453 -0.05 32.08 2.43
CA ALA A 453 -0.18 30.63 2.58
C ALA A 453 -1.52 30.11 2.03
N LEU A 454 -2.63 30.80 2.33
CA LEU A 454 -3.97 30.44 1.90
C LEU A 454 -4.11 30.51 0.37
N ALA A 455 -3.55 31.55 -0.26
CA ALA A 455 -3.58 31.70 -1.71
C ALA A 455 -2.87 30.53 -2.42
N LEU A 456 -1.68 30.13 -1.94
CA LEU A 456 -0.96 28.98 -2.46
C LEU A 456 -1.73 27.67 -2.27
N ARG A 457 -2.26 27.44 -1.06
CA ARG A 457 -3.05 26.23 -0.74
C ARG A 457 -4.34 26.14 -1.54
N ARG A 458 -5.05 27.26 -1.78
CA ARG A 458 -6.23 27.30 -2.66
C ARG A 458 -5.89 26.95 -4.10
N LYS A 459 -4.76 27.45 -4.63
CA LYS A 459 -4.29 27.09 -5.98
C LYS A 459 -4.02 25.59 -6.07
N LEU A 460 -3.29 25.03 -5.09
CA LEU A 460 -3.00 23.59 -5.04
C LEU A 460 -4.28 22.74 -4.89
N ALA A 461 -5.24 23.20 -4.09
CA ALA A 461 -6.52 22.53 -3.90
C ALA A 461 -7.44 22.57 -5.14
N ALA A 462 -7.22 23.49 -6.09
CA ALA A 462 -7.93 23.49 -7.36
C ALA A 462 -7.55 22.26 -8.20
N ASP A 463 -6.27 21.87 -8.15
CA ASP A 463 -5.75 20.72 -8.92
C ASP A 463 -5.94 19.39 -8.16
N ASN A 464 -5.77 19.38 -6.84
CA ASN A 464 -5.95 18.19 -6.02
C ASN A 464 -6.68 18.50 -4.69
N PRO A 465 -8.03 18.62 -4.72
CA PRO A 465 -8.81 19.00 -3.55
C PRO A 465 -8.65 18.03 -2.38
N ALA A 466 -8.62 16.72 -2.64
CA ALA A 466 -8.55 15.70 -1.60
C ALA A 466 -7.27 15.82 -0.74
N VAL A 467 -6.17 16.23 -1.35
CA VAL A 467 -4.87 16.39 -0.67
C VAL A 467 -4.78 17.71 0.09
N TYR A 468 -5.24 18.83 -0.50
CA TYR A 468 -4.91 20.17 0.03
C TYR A 468 -6.06 20.90 0.72
N LEU A 469 -7.31 20.43 0.64
CA LEU A 469 -8.41 21.01 1.42
C LEU A 469 -8.19 21.01 2.94
N PRO A 470 -7.57 19.99 3.57
CA PRO A 470 -7.25 20.03 4.99
C PRO A 470 -6.35 21.22 5.37
N ASP A 471 -5.37 21.52 4.53
CA ASP A 471 -4.43 22.63 4.72
C ASP A 471 -5.10 23.99 4.55
N VAL A 472 -6.02 24.11 3.58
CA VAL A 472 -6.87 25.29 3.40
C VAL A 472 -7.68 25.55 4.67
N ALA A 473 -8.35 24.52 5.20
CA ALA A 473 -9.18 24.62 6.41
C ALA A 473 -8.36 25.05 7.64
N GLY A 474 -7.14 24.51 7.79
CA GLY A 474 -6.23 24.88 8.88
C GLY A 474 -5.78 26.34 8.81
N THR A 475 -5.40 26.84 7.63
CA THR A 475 -5.01 28.25 7.45
C THR A 475 -6.19 29.20 7.64
N LEU A 476 -7.39 28.85 7.15
CA LEU A 476 -8.61 29.62 7.38
C LEU A 476 -8.92 29.75 8.87
N ASN A 477 -8.78 28.67 9.65
CA ASN A 477 -8.95 28.71 11.08
C ASN A 477 -7.93 29.64 11.77
N ASN A 478 -6.66 29.56 11.38
CA ASN A 478 -5.61 30.40 11.94
C ASN A 478 -5.81 31.90 11.62
N LEU A 479 -6.18 32.20 10.37
CA LEU A 479 -6.48 33.55 9.92
C LEU A 479 -7.73 34.09 10.60
N GLY A 480 -8.81 33.31 10.68
CA GLY A 480 -10.04 33.69 11.37
C GLY A 480 -9.81 34.00 12.84
N ARG A 481 -9.01 33.17 13.54
CA ARG A 481 -8.59 33.44 14.92
C ARG A 481 -7.79 34.74 15.04
N LEU A 482 -6.87 35.02 14.12
CA LEU A 482 -6.09 36.27 14.13
C LEU A 482 -6.98 37.49 13.93
N VAL A 483 -7.84 37.46 12.90
CA VAL A 483 -8.74 38.56 12.54
C VAL A 483 -9.79 38.81 13.63
N SER A 484 -10.20 37.77 14.37
CA SER A 484 -11.15 37.89 15.49
C SER A 484 -10.69 38.85 16.61
N ALA A 485 -9.38 39.13 16.70
CA ALA A 485 -8.83 40.05 17.69
C ALA A 485 -9.18 41.53 17.38
N ASP A 486 -9.61 41.84 16.15
CA ASP A 486 -10.13 43.14 15.76
C ASP A 486 -11.66 43.12 15.77
N SER A 487 -12.24 43.84 16.74
CA SER A 487 -13.70 43.96 16.88
C SER A 487 -14.38 44.54 15.63
N GLY A 488 -13.69 45.33 14.82
CA GLY A 488 -14.22 45.89 13.57
C GLY A 488 -14.32 44.88 12.42
N ARG A 489 -13.65 43.71 12.54
CA ARG A 489 -13.55 42.69 11.49
C ARG A 489 -14.17 41.35 11.89
N ARG A 490 -15.07 41.34 12.88
CA ARG A 490 -15.72 40.11 13.36
C ARG A 490 -16.48 39.34 12.28
N GLN A 491 -17.15 40.04 11.36
CA GLN A 491 -17.85 39.39 10.24
C GLN A 491 -16.89 38.65 9.30
N GLU A 492 -15.71 39.22 9.06
CA GLU A 492 -14.67 38.56 8.25
C GLU A 492 -14.12 37.32 8.98
N ALA A 493 -13.82 37.44 10.27
CA ALA A 493 -13.39 36.31 11.09
C ALA A 493 -14.43 35.18 11.09
N GLU A 494 -15.72 35.51 11.17
CA GLU A 494 -16.82 34.57 11.11
C GLU A 494 -16.88 33.85 9.76
N SER A 495 -16.78 34.59 8.65
CA SER A 495 -16.77 34.00 7.31
C SER A 495 -15.62 33.00 7.13
N LEU A 496 -14.41 33.34 7.60
CA LEU A 496 -13.24 32.47 7.54
C LEU A 496 -13.41 31.19 8.37
N LEU A 497 -13.92 31.30 9.60
CA LEU A 497 -14.17 30.15 10.46
C LEU A 497 -15.30 29.26 9.92
N GLN A 498 -16.34 29.84 9.32
CA GLN A 498 -17.43 29.09 8.71
C GLN A 498 -16.98 28.32 7.47
N GLU A 499 -16.12 28.90 6.63
CA GLU A 499 -15.50 28.20 5.51
C GLU A 499 -14.64 27.03 6.00
N SER A 500 -13.80 27.25 7.02
CA SER A 500 -13.01 26.19 7.66
C SER A 500 -13.87 25.05 8.20
N LEU A 501 -14.98 25.36 8.90
CA LEU A 501 -15.92 24.36 9.42
C LEU A 501 -16.59 23.56 8.31
N THR A 502 -16.97 24.20 7.22
CA THR A 502 -17.61 23.53 6.08
C THR A 502 -16.66 22.47 5.50
N VAL A 503 -15.39 22.83 5.33
CA VAL A 503 -14.37 21.89 4.84
C VAL A 503 -14.12 20.77 5.86
N TYR A 504 -13.86 21.09 7.13
CA TYR A 504 -13.59 20.07 8.14
C TYR A 504 -14.78 19.14 8.41
N ARG A 505 -16.03 19.62 8.33
CA ARG A 505 -17.22 18.75 8.47
C ARG A 505 -17.32 17.75 7.32
N LYS A 506 -17.07 18.20 6.09
CA LYS A 506 -17.03 17.31 4.91
C LYS A 506 -15.93 16.25 5.08
N LEU A 507 -14.72 16.68 5.41
CA LEU A 507 -13.58 15.79 5.61
C LEU A 507 -13.80 14.80 6.77
N ALA A 508 -14.39 15.27 7.89
CA ALA A 508 -14.68 14.43 9.05
C ALA A 508 -15.83 13.44 8.81
N ALA A 509 -16.74 13.69 7.87
CA ALA A 509 -17.73 12.71 7.44
C ALA A 509 -17.06 11.50 6.77
N ASP A 510 -16.02 11.75 5.97
CA ASP A 510 -15.27 10.71 5.25
C ASP A 510 -14.23 10.04 6.16
N ASN A 511 -13.47 10.80 6.95
CA ASN A 511 -12.43 10.28 7.84
C ASN A 511 -12.44 10.97 9.22
N PRO A 512 -13.34 10.55 10.13
CA PRO A 512 -13.50 11.20 11.43
C PRO A 512 -12.21 11.20 12.26
N ALA A 513 -11.46 10.09 12.29
CA ALA A 513 -10.27 9.97 13.14
C ALA A 513 -9.22 11.05 12.85
N VAL A 514 -9.06 11.42 11.57
CA VAL A 514 -8.06 12.40 11.12
C VAL A 514 -8.54 13.84 11.30
N TYR A 515 -9.82 14.11 10.99
CA TYR A 515 -10.30 15.48 10.83
C TYR A 515 -11.14 16.02 11.99
N LEU A 516 -11.60 15.15 12.91
CA LEU A 516 -12.27 15.60 14.14
C LEU A 516 -11.40 16.53 15.01
N PRO A 517 -10.07 16.34 15.15
CA PRO A 517 -9.23 17.29 15.87
C PRO A 517 -9.27 18.71 15.28
N GLY A 518 -9.14 18.84 13.96
CA GLY A 518 -9.24 20.12 13.26
C GLY A 518 -10.63 20.75 13.41
N LEU A 519 -11.68 19.94 13.22
CA LEU A 519 -13.07 20.37 13.42
C LEU A 519 -13.30 20.92 14.83
N ALA A 520 -12.84 20.21 15.87
CA ALA A 520 -12.99 20.64 17.26
C ALA A 520 -12.25 21.95 17.57
N ILE A 521 -11.07 22.16 16.98
CA ILE A 521 -10.33 23.42 17.14
C ILE A 521 -11.12 24.57 16.51
N THR A 522 -11.60 24.40 15.27
CA THR A 522 -12.35 25.44 14.57
C THR A 522 -13.68 25.74 15.26
N LEU A 523 -14.42 24.72 15.71
CA LEU A 523 -15.68 24.91 16.46
C LEU A 523 -15.44 25.69 17.76
N ASN A 524 -14.38 25.38 18.52
CA ASN A 524 -14.05 26.11 19.73
C ASN A 524 -13.69 27.58 19.43
N ASN A 525 -12.91 27.83 18.38
CA ASN A 525 -12.52 29.18 17.98
C ASN A 525 -13.73 30.00 17.51
N PHE A 526 -14.67 29.35 16.80
CA PHE A 526 -15.90 30.00 16.38
C PHE A 526 -16.83 30.27 17.57
N GLY A 527 -16.95 29.33 18.50
CA GLY A 527 -17.66 29.52 19.76
C GLY A 527 -17.09 30.70 20.56
N ASN A 528 -15.77 30.83 20.63
CA ASN A 528 -15.10 31.98 21.27
C ASN A 528 -15.49 33.30 20.60
N LEU A 529 -15.43 33.38 19.26
CA LEU A 529 -15.80 34.58 18.50
C LEU A 529 -17.26 34.98 18.74
N VAL A 530 -18.19 34.02 18.65
CA VAL A 530 -19.63 34.26 18.77
C VAL A 530 -20.02 34.57 20.22
N SER A 531 -19.34 33.99 21.21
CA SER A 531 -19.61 34.24 22.64
C SER A 531 -19.39 35.70 23.08
N ALA A 532 -18.65 36.48 22.30
CA ALA A 532 -18.45 37.90 22.54
C ALA A 532 -19.72 38.74 22.31
N ASP A 533 -20.70 38.22 21.56
CA ASP A 533 -22.01 38.83 21.37
C ASP A 533 -23.05 38.17 22.30
N SER A 534 -23.56 38.94 23.25
CA SER A 534 -24.54 38.44 24.23
C SER A 534 -25.86 37.99 23.59
N ALA A 535 -26.22 38.52 22.41
CA ALA A 535 -27.41 38.12 21.68
C ALA A 535 -27.26 36.72 21.04
N ARG A 536 -26.03 36.26 20.82
CA ARG A 536 -25.71 34.99 20.15
C ARG A 536 -25.22 33.90 21.10
N ARG A 537 -25.47 34.03 22.41
CA ARG A 537 -25.03 33.05 23.42
C ARG A 537 -25.52 31.63 23.15
N GLN A 538 -26.75 31.46 22.67
CA GLN A 538 -27.29 30.12 22.34
C GLN A 538 -26.52 29.46 21.20
N GLU A 539 -26.06 30.23 20.23
CA GLU A 539 -25.23 29.74 19.12
C GLU A 539 -23.83 29.37 19.61
N ALA A 540 -23.20 30.22 20.42
CA ALA A 540 -21.92 29.92 21.05
C ALA A 540 -22.00 28.63 21.90
N GLU A 541 -23.09 28.46 22.64
CA GLU A 541 -23.34 27.26 23.43
C GLU A 541 -23.42 26.01 22.55
N ALA A 542 -24.19 26.06 21.46
CA ALA A 542 -24.30 24.95 20.52
C ALA A 542 -22.94 24.54 19.93
N LEU A 543 -22.10 25.52 19.56
CA LEU A 543 -20.74 25.29 19.07
C LEU A 543 -19.84 24.63 20.11
N TYR A 544 -19.89 25.09 21.37
CA TYR A 544 -19.12 24.46 22.45
C TYR A 544 -19.62 23.06 22.80
N GLN A 545 -20.93 22.81 22.77
CA GLN A 545 -21.50 21.48 23.01
C GLN A 545 -21.08 20.49 21.91
N GLU A 546 -21.12 20.89 20.63
CA GLU A 546 -20.59 20.10 19.52
C GLU A 546 -19.10 19.81 19.72
N THR A 547 -18.32 20.84 20.09
CA THR A 547 -16.89 20.69 20.38
C THR A 547 -16.62 19.73 21.53
N LEU A 548 -17.41 19.80 22.59
CA LEU A 548 -17.29 18.98 23.79
C LEU A 548 -17.56 17.51 23.46
N ALA A 549 -18.61 17.23 22.67
CA ALA A 549 -18.91 15.88 22.21
C ALA A 549 -17.75 15.29 21.39
N VAL A 550 -17.18 16.06 20.47
CA VAL A 550 -16.02 15.63 19.67
C VAL A 550 -14.79 15.39 20.57
N ARG A 551 -14.45 16.33 21.45
CA ARG A 551 -13.27 16.21 22.33
C ARG A 551 -13.41 15.08 23.35
N ARG A 552 -14.61 14.77 23.85
CA ARG A 552 -14.85 13.60 24.70
C ARG A 552 -14.59 12.29 23.96
N LYS A 553 -15.06 12.17 22.71
CA LYS A 553 -14.79 11.02 21.85
C LYS A 553 -13.28 10.84 21.63
N LEU A 554 -12.59 11.91 21.22
CA LEU A 554 -11.14 11.88 21.00
C LEU A 554 -10.36 11.55 22.29
N ALA A 555 -10.75 12.12 23.43
CA ALA A 555 -10.09 11.86 24.72
C ALA A 555 -10.35 10.45 25.26
N ALA A 556 -11.45 9.78 24.86
CA ALA A 556 -11.66 8.37 25.20
C ALA A 556 -10.65 7.47 24.48
N ASP A 557 -10.32 7.79 23.23
CA ASP A 557 -9.38 7.01 22.42
C ASP A 557 -7.91 7.32 22.77
N ASN A 558 -7.57 8.61 22.95
CA ASN A 558 -6.21 9.06 23.26
C ASN A 558 -6.20 10.20 24.29
N PRO A 559 -6.35 9.87 25.60
CA PRO A 559 -6.45 10.88 26.66
C PRO A 559 -5.25 11.83 26.72
N ALA A 560 -4.03 11.31 26.55
CA ALA A 560 -2.81 12.09 26.67
C ALA A 560 -2.76 13.27 25.68
N VAL A 561 -3.31 13.09 24.47
CA VAL A 561 -3.31 14.11 23.41
C VAL A 561 -4.48 15.08 23.56
N TYR A 562 -5.68 14.59 23.90
CA TYR A 562 -6.91 15.39 23.77
C TYR A 562 -7.49 15.94 25.07
N LEU A 563 -7.02 15.50 26.25
CA LEU A 563 -7.42 16.07 27.54
C LEU A 563 -7.18 17.59 27.67
N PRO A 564 -6.06 18.17 27.19
CA PRO A 564 -5.86 19.62 27.24
C PRO A 564 -6.97 20.40 26.52
N GLY A 565 -7.33 19.97 25.31
CA GLY A 565 -8.43 20.55 24.56
C GLY A 565 -9.78 20.36 25.27
N LEU A 566 -10.05 19.15 25.78
CA LEU A 566 -11.29 18.87 26.51
C LEU A 566 -11.49 19.85 27.67
N ALA A 567 -10.45 20.09 28.47
CA ALA A 567 -10.49 21.01 29.59
C ALA A 567 -10.74 22.48 29.17
N ILE A 568 -10.19 22.91 28.03
CA ILE A 568 -10.45 24.26 27.48
C ILE A 568 -11.94 24.42 27.15
N THR A 569 -12.54 23.44 26.47
CA THR A 569 -13.97 23.53 26.08
C THR A 569 -14.90 23.47 27.29
N LEU A 570 -14.61 22.59 28.25
CA LEU A 570 -15.35 22.53 29.51
C LEU A 570 -15.31 23.86 30.25
N ASN A 571 -14.13 24.49 30.34
CA ASN A 571 -13.97 25.81 30.96
C ASN A 571 -14.74 26.89 30.20
N ASN A 572 -14.64 26.94 28.86
CA ASN A 572 -15.32 27.95 28.04
C ASN A 572 -16.85 27.81 28.10
N LEU A 573 -17.37 26.59 28.00
CA LEU A 573 -18.80 26.31 28.12
C LEU A 573 -19.29 26.62 29.55
N GLY A 574 -18.53 26.22 30.57
CA GLY A 574 -18.83 26.54 31.96
C GLY A 574 -18.98 28.05 32.14
N THR A 575 -17.98 28.82 31.72
CA THR A 575 -17.97 30.29 31.77
C THR A 575 -19.12 30.94 30.99
N LEU A 576 -19.52 30.38 29.85
CA LEU A 576 -20.68 30.85 29.10
C LEU A 576 -21.99 30.68 29.90
N VAL A 577 -22.14 29.54 30.58
CA VAL A 577 -23.36 29.15 31.32
C VAL A 577 -23.44 29.80 32.72
N ILE A 578 -22.32 30.24 33.32
CA ILE A 578 -22.32 30.95 34.64
C ILE A 578 -23.37 32.09 34.69
N TYR A 579 -23.60 32.78 33.57
CA TYR A 579 -24.50 33.92 33.51
C TYR A 579 -26.00 33.56 33.53
N ASP A 580 -26.37 32.28 33.41
CA ASP A 580 -27.75 31.82 33.60
C ASP A 580 -27.92 31.21 35.00
N SER A 581 -28.60 31.95 35.88
CA SER A 581 -28.81 31.54 37.28
C SER A 581 -29.60 30.26 37.46
N ARG A 582 -30.35 29.84 36.44
CA ARG A 582 -31.09 28.57 36.46
C ARG A 582 -30.19 27.35 36.21
N ARG A 583 -28.96 27.59 35.73
CA ARG A 583 -28.02 26.56 35.27
C ARG A 583 -26.68 26.59 36.01
N TRP A 584 -26.63 27.21 37.19
CA TRP A 584 -25.40 27.28 38.00
C TRP A 584 -24.83 25.90 38.36
N GLN A 585 -25.68 24.91 38.63
CA GLN A 585 -25.23 23.54 38.91
C GLN A 585 -24.50 22.93 37.70
N GLU A 586 -24.98 23.24 36.48
CA GLU A 586 -24.35 22.79 35.24
C GLU A 586 -22.99 23.48 35.03
N ALA A 587 -22.96 24.82 35.17
CA ALA A 587 -21.72 25.59 35.09
C ALA A 587 -20.67 25.10 36.09
N GLU A 588 -21.07 24.80 37.33
CA GLU A 588 -20.18 24.27 38.35
C GLU A 588 -19.63 22.89 37.96
N SER A 589 -20.50 22.00 37.48
CA SER A 589 -20.10 20.66 37.04
C SER A 589 -19.05 20.73 35.93
N LEU A 590 -19.26 21.57 34.92
CA LEU A 590 -18.34 21.75 33.79
C LEU A 590 -16.98 22.29 34.25
N LEU A 591 -16.98 23.33 35.09
CA LEU A 591 -15.75 23.93 35.58
C LEU A 591 -14.98 22.99 36.51
N ARG A 592 -15.66 22.20 37.34
CA ARG A 592 -15.01 21.18 38.19
C ARG A 592 -14.41 20.04 37.37
N GLU A 593 -15.09 19.60 36.31
CA GLU A 593 -14.54 18.63 35.35
C GLU A 593 -13.27 19.19 34.68
N ALA A 594 -13.32 20.44 34.20
CA ALA A 594 -12.16 21.13 33.62
C ALA A 594 -10.98 21.22 34.61
N LEU A 595 -11.27 21.59 35.88
CA LEU A 595 -10.26 21.72 36.94
C LEU A 595 -9.61 20.36 37.25
N ALA A 596 -10.39 19.29 37.34
CA ALA A 596 -9.88 17.94 37.58
C ALA A 596 -8.91 17.51 36.47
N VAL A 597 -9.28 17.76 35.20
CA VAL A 597 -8.40 17.47 34.06
C VAL A 597 -7.13 18.33 34.10
N ARG A 598 -7.25 19.64 34.31
CA ARG A 598 -6.09 20.56 34.38
C ARG A 598 -5.15 20.23 35.54
N ARG A 599 -5.67 19.82 36.70
CA ARG A 599 -4.84 19.35 37.84
C ARG A 599 -4.07 18.08 37.51
N LYS A 600 -4.70 17.12 36.83
CA LYS A 600 -4.03 15.90 36.36
C LYS A 600 -2.88 16.25 35.42
N LEU A 601 -3.12 17.14 34.46
CA LEU A 601 -2.09 17.60 33.52
C LEU A 601 -0.96 18.40 34.21
N ALA A 602 -1.30 19.21 35.21
CA ALA A 602 -0.34 19.98 36.00
C ALA A 602 0.54 19.11 36.91
N ALA A 603 0.14 17.88 37.25
CA ALA A 603 1.00 16.94 37.96
C ALA A 603 2.19 16.50 37.10
N ASP A 604 1.97 16.35 35.79
CA ASP A 604 3.00 15.92 34.83
C ASP A 604 3.82 17.10 34.29
N ASN A 605 3.17 18.26 34.05
CA ASN A 605 3.82 19.46 33.55
C ASN A 605 3.29 20.74 34.24
N PRO A 606 3.78 21.03 35.46
CA PRO A 606 3.30 22.16 36.26
C PRO A 606 3.45 23.51 35.55
N ALA A 607 4.60 23.76 34.92
CA ALA A 607 4.89 25.05 34.28
C ALA A 607 3.90 25.40 33.17
N VAL A 608 3.39 24.40 32.44
CA VAL A 608 2.44 24.60 31.35
C VAL A 608 1.00 24.72 31.87
N TYR A 609 0.59 23.88 32.82
CA TYR A 609 -0.83 23.75 33.18
C TYR A 609 -1.26 24.47 34.46
N LEU A 610 -0.35 24.86 35.34
CA LEU A 610 -0.70 25.65 36.54
C LEU A 610 -1.42 26.98 36.20
N PRO A 611 -1.01 27.76 35.17
CA PRO A 611 -1.77 28.95 34.77
C PRO A 611 -3.23 28.65 34.41
N HIS A 612 -3.46 27.51 33.77
CA HIS A 612 -4.80 27.05 33.42
C HIS A 612 -5.59 26.56 34.65
N VAL A 613 -4.94 25.92 35.63
CA VAL A 613 -5.59 25.58 36.91
C VAL A 613 -6.08 26.86 37.60
N ALA A 614 -5.22 27.88 37.69
CA ALA A 614 -5.59 29.18 38.28
C ALA A 614 -6.76 29.86 37.55
N GLU A 615 -6.78 29.82 36.21
CA GLU A 615 -7.88 30.35 35.41
C GLU A 615 -9.23 29.68 35.76
N THR A 616 -9.28 28.35 35.83
CA THR A 616 -10.52 27.64 36.14
C THR A 616 -10.95 27.84 37.59
N LEU A 617 -10.00 27.92 38.53
CA LEU A 617 -10.29 28.26 39.93
C LEU A 617 -10.90 29.66 40.06
N ASN A 618 -10.40 30.65 39.31
CA ASN A 618 -10.99 31.98 39.26
C ASN A 618 -12.44 31.94 38.72
N ASN A 619 -12.69 31.19 37.64
CA ASN A 619 -14.04 31.05 37.09
C ASN A 619 -15.00 30.35 38.07
N LEU A 620 -14.53 29.34 38.82
CA LEU A 620 -15.28 28.73 39.91
C LEU A 620 -15.54 29.73 41.04
N GLY A 621 -14.55 30.53 41.44
CA GLY A 621 -14.71 31.58 42.44
C GLY A 621 -15.80 32.58 42.06
N ILE A 622 -15.81 33.04 40.80
CA ILE A 622 -16.85 33.93 40.24
C ILE A 622 -18.24 33.27 40.28
N LEU A 623 -18.33 31.98 39.98
CA LEU A 623 -19.62 31.26 40.06
C LEU A 623 -20.12 31.17 41.50
N VAL A 624 -19.23 30.82 42.44
CA VAL A 624 -19.56 30.58 43.85
C VAL A 624 -19.85 31.87 44.60
N SER A 625 -19.24 33.00 44.22
CA SER A 625 -19.50 34.32 44.82
C SER A 625 -20.95 34.80 44.63
N ASN A 626 -21.67 34.24 43.65
CA ASN A 626 -23.10 34.48 43.45
C ASN A 626 -23.99 33.86 44.55
N ASP A 627 -23.46 32.93 45.37
CA ASP A 627 -24.14 32.38 46.56
C ASP A 627 -23.39 32.77 47.84
N SER A 628 -23.92 33.77 48.54
CA SER A 628 -23.35 34.30 49.79
C SER A 628 -23.11 33.26 50.90
N ARG A 629 -23.75 32.08 50.84
CA ARG A 629 -23.57 30.97 51.78
C ARG A 629 -22.25 30.22 51.57
N ARG A 630 -21.63 30.38 50.41
CA ARG A 630 -20.40 29.67 50.00
C ARG A 630 -19.14 30.52 50.09
N ARG A 631 -19.17 31.63 50.86
CA ARG A 631 -18.02 32.54 51.04
C ARG A 631 -16.72 31.85 51.49
N GLN A 632 -16.80 30.82 52.34
CA GLN A 632 -15.61 30.07 52.75
C GLN A 632 -14.96 29.30 51.60
N GLU A 633 -15.78 28.80 50.68
CA GLU A 633 -15.31 28.08 49.50
C GLU A 633 -14.72 29.04 48.46
N GLU A 634 -15.37 30.18 48.24
CA GLU A 634 -14.85 31.26 47.41
C GLU A 634 -13.45 31.69 47.85
N GLU A 635 -13.26 31.96 49.15
CA GLU A 635 -11.97 32.34 49.72
C GLU A 635 -10.91 31.25 49.48
N ALA A 636 -11.25 29.98 49.71
CA ALA A 636 -10.34 28.86 49.47
C ALA A 636 -9.88 28.77 48.01
N LEU A 637 -10.80 28.97 47.04
CA LEU A 637 -10.47 28.96 45.62
C LEU A 637 -9.49 30.09 45.25
N PHE A 638 -9.75 31.31 45.73
CA PHE A 638 -8.86 32.46 45.45
C PHE A 638 -7.50 32.34 46.16
N GLN A 639 -7.45 31.78 47.36
CA GLN A 639 -6.17 31.50 48.03
C GLN A 639 -5.33 30.46 47.27
N GLU A 640 -5.96 29.44 46.67
CA GLU A 640 -5.25 28.49 45.81
C GLU A 640 -4.71 29.16 44.54
N VAL A 641 -5.48 30.07 43.91
CA VAL A 641 -5.02 30.88 42.78
C VAL A 641 -3.77 31.69 43.15
N LEU A 642 -3.79 32.38 44.28
CA LEU A 642 -2.64 33.15 44.77
C LEU A 642 -1.43 32.26 45.05
N ALA A 643 -1.63 31.08 45.61
CA ALA A 643 -0.56 30.11 45.83
C ALA A 643 0.06 29.61 44.52
N ILE A 644 -0.75 29.42 43.48
CA ILE A 644 -0.28 29.05 42.14
C ILE A 644 0.54 30.17 41.52
N HIS A 645 0.07 31.42 41.56
CA HIS A 645 0.82 32.55 41.03
C HIS A 645 2.19 32.71 41.71
N LYS A 646 2.26 32.58 43.04
CA LYS A 646 3.53 32.58 43.77
C LYS A 646 4.48 31.46 43.33
N LYS A 647 3.97 30.28 42.98
CA LYS A 647 4.78 29.17 42.46
C LYS A 647 5.29 29.41 41.04
N LEU A 648 4.66 30.29 40.27
CA LEU A 648 5.06 30.62 38.90
C LEU A 648 6.06 31.79 38.85
N GLU A 649 6.19 32.56 39.94
CA GLU A 649 7.17 33.65 40.10
C GLU A 649 8.58 33.16 40.52
N HIS A 650 8.72 31.89 40.89
CA HIS A 650 9.96 31.21 41.26
C HIS A 650 10.27 30.08 40.28
#